data_AF-A0A8J6CF81-F1
#
_entry.id   AF-A0A8J6CF81-F1
#
_cell.length_a   1.000
_cell.length_b   1.000
_cell.length_c   1.000
_cell.angle_alpha   90.00
_cell.angle_beta   90.00
_cell.angle_gamma   90.00
#
_symmetry.space_group_name_H-M   'P 1'
#
loop_
_entity.id
_entity.type
_entity.pdbx_description
1 polymer ?
#
loop_
_entity_poly.entity_id
_entity_poly.type
_entity_poly.pdbx_seq_one_letter_code
_entity_poly.pdbx_strand_id
1 'polypeptide(L)'
;MSLHPSTPHAIKLTTHPQQFGIDPVPVHWGDVDPKRRGPVISTVSEPGKRNAIGAHSGTYSIYRALALAKSGLDRNFRPDFTNTLPGEIFLKGPFTAWSEPDCIVSLDPWGHLCQGIFADELARGELDLRPTIAVTRSHLDIPEIKDAIKQGRIKQDGVVLSSNGLVVVTKSAVEPVWFLPGVARRFNCSETDLRVTLHEQTGGMYPELITRPDLKLFLPPINGTTVYMIGDVATIPDPSKPLCVRLHDESGDSDIFGSDRSSCRASLLFGIERCIEAAQRGGAGLIIYTRQEGNALGEVTKFMIYNARRRMGDSVAAYFAEADRVAGLSDQRLHELTPDILHWLGVTRIDEFVSESETKYDAIVSAGIPIGARVGLPADRVPPTARVESAAQEGQRLEKRRSTEGAELLLPTRMPSNAARLSVASRCAPGKNGSTADGAPHGRHIVLVSHPRLYSAEPLPLRWGASTSELRGPVVATLTKPQFRNAIGVHSGATAVHRATAVAKGLLPAGRPLELASTQPMVRIGPHPAWMHPERIVSIDPWGANVLDAFPLAAERGVDLQPSIAIARADLAIAEIREAVSAGRLRVDGSVLTADSVVHGVKCAIEPVWHLPGIAKRFGLTEVTLRQSLFEQTGGMYPELITRTDIEVFLPPIGGCTIYIFGDPATIPDESKPLTVRVHDECNGSDVFGSDICTCRPYLFHGIEECVLTAQQGGAGVIVYNRKEGRALGEVTKFMVYNARKRQVGGDTAQQYFARTESIAGVQDMRFQELMPDPLHWLGITKIDRFISMSNMKYDAVTESGIRIVERVDIPEELIPCDAHVEIDAKVFAGYFPGAKKPKTYDELQKTIGRGLQ
;
A
#
# COMPACT_ATOMS: atom_id res chain seq x y z
N MET A 1 -10.92 26.56 34.26
CA MET A 1 -12.16 26.08 34.92
C MET A 1 -12.17 24.55 34.84
N SER A 2 -12.13 23.91 36.00
CA SER A 2 -12.28 22.46 36.29
C SER A 2 -11.84 21.43 35.22
N LEU A 3 -10.62 20.90 35.38
CA LEU A 3 -10.22 19.59 34.86
C LEU A 3 -10.94 18.49 35.67
N HIS A 4 -12.18 18.18 35.31
CA HIS A 4 -12.80 16.95 35.80
C HIS A 4 -12.13 15.76 35.09
N PRO A 5 -11.65 14.73 35.80
CA PRO A 5 -11.32 13.46 35.15
C PRO A 5 -12.62 12.92 34.56
N SER A 6 -12.68 12.84 33.23
CA SER A 6 -13.79 12.24 32.50
C SER A 6 -14.10 10.87 33.11
N THR A 7 -15.36 10.66 33.47
CA THR A 7 -15.95 9.39 33.94
C THR A 7 -15.38 8.22 33.15
N PRO A 8 -15.05 7.06 33.76
CA PRO A 8 -14.52 5.90 33.02
C PRO A 8 -15.50 5.52 31.92
N HIS A 9 -15.14 5.82 30.68
CA HIS A 9 -15.96 5.45 29.54
C HIS A 9 -15.84 3.94 29.38
N ALA A 10 -16.90 3.19 29.67
CA ALA A 10 -16.90 1.75 29.47
C ALA A 10 -16.58 1.45 28.01
N ILE A 11 -15.47 0.74 27.75
CA ILE A 11 -15.10 0.30 26.41
C ILE A 11 -16.08 -0.80 26.00
N LYS A 12 -16.86 -0.54 24.97
CA LYS A 12 -17.82 -1.50 24.42
C LYS A 12 -17.14 -2.33 23.34
N LEU A 13 -17.09 -3.65 23.54
CA LEU A 13 -16.61 -4.55 22.49
C LEU A 13 -17.66 -4.61 21.36
N THR A 14 -17.20 -4.47 20.13
CA THR A 14 -18.03 -4.48 18.92
C THR A 14 -18.60 -5.86 18.57
N THR A 15 -18.23 -6.90 19.34
CA THR A 15 -18.57 -8.31 19.09
C THR A 15 -20.00 -8.69 19.48
N HIS A 16 -20.74 -7.82 20.17
CA HIS A 16 -22.11 -8.12 20.63
C HIS A 16 -23.16 -7.31 19.85
N PRO A 17 -24.03 -7.97 19.05
CA PRO A 17 -25.00 -7.31 18.15
C PRO A 17 -25.96 -6.34 18.86
N GLN A 18 -26.28 -6.61 20.12
CA GLN A 18 -27.26 -5.83 20.90
C GLN A 18 -26.64 -4.62 21.62
N GLN A 19 -25.33 -4.37 21.53
CA GLN A 19 -24.63 -3.35 22.32
C GLN A 19 -23.91 -2.28 21.49
N PHE A 20 -23.69 -2.53 20.19
CA PHE A 20 -22.93 -1.66 19.28
C PHE A 20 -23.53 -1.68 17.86
N GLY A 21 -23.72 -0.52 17.21
CA GLY A 21 -24.34 -0.46 15.88
C GLY A 21 -25.81 -0.92 15.88
N ILE A 22 -26.60 -0.42 16.83
CA ILE A 22 -28.00 -0.84 17.11
C ILE A 22 -28.96 -0.40 15.99
N ASP A 23 -28.54 0.56 15.14
CA ASP A 23 -29.35 1.12 14.04
C ASP A 23 -28.45 1.61 12.89
N PRO A 24 -27.81 0.69 12.13
CA PRO A 24 -26.92 1.07 11.05
C PRO A 24 -27.71 1.74 9.92
N VAL A 25 -27.14 2.78 9.30
CA VAL A 25 -27.78 3.42 8.12
C VAL A 25 -27.92 2.38 7.01
N PRO A 26 -29.15 2.10 6.51
CA PRO A 26 -29.36 1.07 5.49
C PRO A 26 -28.55 1.33 4.21
N VAL A 27 -28.08 0.25 3.59
CA VAL A 27 -27.47 0.29 2.26
C VAL A 27 -28.13 -0.73 1.36
N HIS A 28 -28.66 -0.25 0.24
CA HIS A 28 -29.27 -1.05 -0.83
C HIS A 28 -28.32 -1.09 -2.02
N TRP A 29 -27.31 -1.97 -1.97
CA TRP A 29 -26.27 -2.06 -3.00
C TRP A 29 -26.89 -2.29 -4.39
N GLY A 30 -26.51 -1.47 -5.37
CA GLY A 30 -27.06 -1.51 -6.73
C GLY A 30 -28.31 -0.65 -6.97
N ASP A 31 -28.89 0.06 -5.98
CA ASP A 31 -29.96 1.01 -6.29
C ASP A 31 -29.41 2.17 -7.16
N VAL A 32 -30.15 2.50 -8.22
CA VAL A 32 -29.83 3.56 -9.17
C VAL A 32 -29.93 4.95 -8.55
N ASP A 33 -30.80 5.13 -7.56
CA ASP A 33 -30.91 6.39 -6.83
C ASP A 33 -29.92 6.38 -5.66
N PRO A 34 -28.91 7.26 -5.65
CA PRO A 34 -27.90 7.24 -4.62
C PRO A 34 -28.46 7.53 -3.21
N LYS A 35 -29.57 8.27 -3.07
CA LYS A 35 -30.20 8.51 -1.76
C LYS A 35 -30.88 7.25 -1.23
N ARG A 36 -31.50 6.43 -2.09
CA ARG A 36 -32.05 5.13 -1.70
C ARG A 36 -30.98 4.07 -1.53
N ARG A 37 -29.93 4.07 -2.37
CA ARG A 37 -28.75 3.20 -2.19
C ARG A 37 -28.16 3.41 -0.80
N GLY A 38 -28.03 4.66 -0.37
CA GLY A 38 -27.45 5.04 0.92
C GLY A 38 -25.92 5.23 0.86
N PRO A 39 -25.34 5.97 1.81
CA PRO A 39 -23.90 6.23 1.86
C PRO A 39 -23.11 5.06 2.47
N VAL A 40 -21.80 4.99 2.18
CA VAL A 40 -20.87 4.11 2.91
C VAL A 40 -20.36 4.84 4.15
N ILE A 41 -20.68 4.33 5.34
CA ILE A 41 -20.32 4.95 6.62
C ILE A 41 -19.50 3.96 7.44
N SER A 42 -18.22 4.27 7.60
CA SER A 42 -17.27 3.53 8.46
C SER A 42 -16.65 4.39 9.57
N THR A 43 -17.23 5.57 9.84
CA THR A 43 -16.72 6.48 10.88
C THR A 43 -16.86 5.92 12.30
N VAL A 44 -16.02 6.43 13.19
CA VAL A 44 -15.92 6.06 14.61
C VAL A 44 -16.54 7.10 15.54
N SER A 45 -16.95 8.27 15.04
CA SER A 45 -17.60 9.29 15.89
C SER A 45 -19.05 8.93 16.24
N GLU A 46 -19.76 8.25 15.33
CA GLU A 46 -21.14 7.81 15.52
C GLU A 46 -21.28 6.31 15.22
N PRO A 47 -20.73 5.44 16.06
CA PRO A 47 -20.64 4.01 15.74
C PRO A 47 -21.99 3.31 15.60
N GLY A 48 -23.05 3.89 16.16
CA GLY A 48 -24.44 3.42 16.01
C GLY A 48 -24.92 3.39 14.55
N LYS A 49 -24.49 4.37 13.74
CA LYS A 49 -24.93 4.58 12.34
C LYS A 49 -24.06 3.86 11.31
N ARG A 50 -22.96 3.24 11.76
CA ARG A 50 -21.97 2.60 10.89
C ARG A 50 -22.58 1.40 10.15
N ASN A 51 -22.39 1.34 8.84
CA ASN A 51 -22.93 0.28 7.99
C ASN A 51 -21.85 -0.55 7.26
N ALA A 52 -20.58 -0.29 7.55
CA ALA A 52 -19.45 -1.04 7.03
C ALA A 52 -18.51 -1.53 8.14
N ILE A 53 -17.92 -2.71 7.93
CA ILE A 53 -16.85 -3.25 8.76
C ILE A 53 -15.55 -2.54 8.36
N GLY A 54 -14.83 -2.02 9.34
CA GLY A 54 -13.56 -1.33 9.13
C GLY A 54 -13.61 0.15 9.45
N ALA A 55 -12.68 0.90 8.86
CA ALA A 55 -12.55 2.34 9.03
C ALA A 55 -12.14 3.01 7.71
N HIS A 56 -12.56 4.25 7.52
CA HIS A 56 -12.13 5.08 6.39
C HIS A 56 -10.60 5.23 6.40
N SER A 57 -10.02 5.33 5.19
CA SER A 57 -8.57 5.40 5.00
C SER A 57 -7.82 4.13 5.43
N GLY A 58 -8.51 3.02 5.69
CA GLY A 58 -7.92 1.68 5.82
C GLY A 58 -6.71 1.63 6.76
N THR A 59 -5.55 1.30 6.21
CA THR A 59 -4.26 1.23 6.93
C THR A 59 -3.90 2.54 7.62
N TYR A 60 -4.33 3.70 7.09
CA TYR A 60 -4.03 5.01 7.65
C TYR A 60 -4.83 5.35 8.92
N SER A 61 -5.87 4.58 9.25
CA SER A 61 -6.62 4.73 10.50
C SER A 61 -5.74 4.50 11.75
N ILE A 62 -4.70 3.66 11.65
CA ILE A 62 -3.70 3.44 12.72
C ILE A 62 -2.90 4.71 12.98
N TYR A 63 -2.51 5.44 11.92
CA TYR A 63 -1.83 6.72 12.09
C TYR A 63 -2.76 7.77 12.70
N ARG A 64 -4.04 7.78 12.30
CA ARG A 64 -5.04 8.68 12.90
C ARG A 64 -5.20 8.40 14.39
N ALA A 65 -5.19 7.14 14.79
CA ALA A 65 -5.29 6.72 16.18
C ALA A 65 -4.14 7.27 17.05
N LEU A 66 -2.91 7.13 16.56
CA LEU A 66 -1.75 7.71 17.22
C LEU A 66 -1.81 9.23 17.28
N ALA A 67 -2.25 9.88 16.20
CA ALA A 67 -2.33 11.34 16.12
C ALA A 67 -3.31 11.85 17.18
N LEU A 68 -4.51 11.27 17.23
CA LEU A 68 -5.54 11.60 18.22
C LEU A 68 -5.06 11.36 19.65
N ALA A 69 -4.37 10.24 19.89
CA ALA A 69 -3.85 9.92 21.22
C ALA A 69 -2.82 10.96 21.69
N LYS A 70 -1.91 11.40 20.80
CA LYS A 70 -0.84 12.35 21.12
C LYS A 70 -1.33 13.80 21.22
N SER A 71 -2.13 14.24 20.25
CA SER A 71 -2.45 15.66 20.04
C SER A 71 -3.71 16.12 20.77
N GLY A 72 -4.52 15.19 21.31
CA GLY A 72 -5.80 15.54 21.95
C GLY A 72 -6.81 16.13 20.96
N LEU A 73 -6.63 15.91 19.66
CA LEU A 73 -7.57 16.27 18.61
C LEU A 73 -9.01 15.98 19.01
N ASP A 74 -9.91 16.88 18.64
CA ASP A 74 -11.33 16.70 18.93
C ASP A 74 -11.82 15.39 18.30
N ARG A 75 -12.32 14.48 19.15
CA ARG A 75 -12.94 13.22 18.73
C ARG A 75 -14.15 13.45 17.82
N ASN A 76 -14.75 14.64 17.92
CA ASN A 76 -15.88 15.10 17.13
C ASN A 76 -15.46 15.95 15.93
N PHE A 77 -14.17 16.02 15.59
CA PHE A 77 -13.71 16.76 14.41
C PHE A 77 -14.51 16.35 13.17
N ARG A 78 -15.10 17.35 12.52
CA ARG A 78 -15.84 17.22 11.26
C ARG A 78 -15.01 17.84 10.14
N PRO A 79 -14.61 17.04 9.13
CA PRO A 79 -13.91 17.57 7.96
C PRO A 79 -14.71 18.65 7.23
N ASP A 80 -14.05 19.74 6.87
CA ASP A 80 -14.54 20.72 5.89
C ASP A 80 -14.21 20.26 4.48
N PHE A 81 -15.23 19.81 3.78
CA PHE A 81 -15.15 19.33 2.41
C PHE A 81 -15.49 20.38 1.35
N THR A 82 -15.55 21.66 1.74
CA THR A 82 -15.77 22.75 0.80
C THR A 82 -14.70 22.71 -0.30
N ASN A 83 -15.13 22.77 -1.55
CA ASN A 83 -14.30 22.74 -2.75
C ASN A 83 -13.50 21.43 -2.99
N THR A 84 -13.88 20.30 -2.38
CA THR A 84 -13.19 19.01 -2.60
C THR A 84 -13.76 18.17 -3.76
N LEU A 85 -14.99 18.44 -4.20
CA LEU A 85 -15.69 17.68 -5.24
C LEU A 85 -14.87 17.56 -6.55
N PRO A 86 -15.11 16.56 -7.41
CA PRO A 86 -14.54 16.49 -8.75
C PRO A 86 -14.81 17.76 -9.58
N GLY A 87 -14.00 17.99 -10.63
CA GLY A 87 -14.21 19.14 -11.53
C GLY A 87 -15.45 18.95 -12.40
N GLU A 88 -16.03 20.03 -12.92
CA GLU A 88 -17.29 19.97 -13.70
C GLU A 88 -17.21 19.09 -14.97
N ILE A 89 -16.00 18.94 -15.53
CA ILE A 89 -15.68 18.18 -16.74
C ILE A 89 -15.51 16.68 -16.44
N PHE A 90 -15.44 16.28 -15.17
CA PHE A 90 -15.30 14.87 -14.81
C PHE A 90 -16.60 14.09 -15.02
N LEU A 91 -16.49 12.80 -15.35
CA LEU A 91 -17.62 11.89 -15.58
C LEU A 91 -18.60 11.94 -14.40
N LYS A 92 -19.85 12.38 -14.65
CA LYS A 92 -20.87 12.54 -13.61
C LYS A 92 -21.67 11.26 -13.34
N GLY A 93 -21.63 10.29 -14.25
CA GLY A 93 -22.49 9.10 -14.16
C GLY A 93 -23.99 9.43 -14.02
N PRO A 94 -24.81 8.51 -13.52
CA PRO A 94 -24.49 7.10 -13.30
C PRO A 94 -24.37 6.36 -14.64
N PHE A 95 -23.39 5.47 -14.75
CA PHE A 95 -23.35 4.49 -15.83
C PHE A 95 -24.18 3.27 -15.43
N THR A 96 -24.73 2.53 -16.41
CA THR A 96 -25.57 1.35 -16.15
C THR A 96 -24.91 0.37 -15.17
N ALA A 97 -23.60 0.16 -15.30
CA ALA A 97 -22.83 -0.74 -14.44
C ALA A 97 -22.82 -0.36 -12.95
N TRP A 98 -23.19 0.88 -12.57
CA TRP A 98 -23.25 1.31 -11.17
C TRP A 98 -24.45 0.74 -10.42
N SER A 99 -25.53 0.44 -11.13
CA SER A 99 -26.75 -0.16 -10.58
C SER A 99 -26.86 -1.67 -10.81
N GLU A 100 -26.00 -2.23 -11.67
CA GLU A 100 -25.95 -3.68 -11.88
C GLU A 100 -25.24 -4.37 -10.68
N PRO A 101 -25.94 -5.20 -9.88
CA PRO A 101 -25.46 -5.63 -8.56
C PRO A 101 -24.13 -6.40 -8.54
N ASP A 102 -23.74 -7.00 -9.66
CA ASP A 102 -22.54 -7.83 -9.80
C ASP A 102 -21.41 -7.16 -10.61
N CYS A 103 -21.65 -5.99 -11.20
CA CYS A 103 -20.63 -5.28 -12.00
C CYS A 103 -19.58 -4.61 -11.12
N ILE A 104 -19.99 -3.93 -10.04
CA ILE A 104 -19.10 -3.22 -9.12
C ILE A 104 -19.34 -3.75 -7.70
N VAL A 105 -18.32 -4.41 -7.14
CA VAL A 105 -18.39 -5.06 -5.82
C VAL A 105 -17.20 -4.70 -4.93
N SER A 106 -16.18 -4.00 -5.44
CA SER A 106 -14.93 -3.72 -4.74
C SER A 106 -14.60 -2.23 -4.54
N LEU A 107 -15.46 -1.32 -5.00
CA LEU A 107 -15.40 0.12 -4.75
C LEU A 107 -16.81 0.71 -4.57
N ASP A 108 -16.90 1.92 -4.04
CA ASP A 108 -18.15 2.70 -3.98
C ASP A 108 -18.29 3.57 -5.23
N PRO A 109 -19.19 3.25 -6.20
CA PRO A 109 -19.30 4.01 -7.45
C PRO A 109 -19.71 5.47 -7.22
N TRP A 110 -20.41 5.75 -6.11
CA TRP A 110 -20.85 7.10 -5.73
C TRP A 110 -19.84 7.83 -4.84
N GLY A 111 -18.71 7.20 -4.50
CA GLY A 111 -17.77 7.70 -3.49
C GLY A 111 -17.15 9.07 -3.77
N HIS A 112 -17.10 9.49 -5.04
CA HIS A 112 -16.60 10.80 -5.47
C HIS A 112 -17.67 11.91 -5.49
N LEU A 113 -18.95 11.54 -5.40
CA LEU A 113 -20.10 12.46 -5.44
C LEU A 113 -20.84 12.53 -4.10
N CYS A 114 -20.46 11.69 -3.13
CA CYS A 114 -21.20 11.48 -1.90
C CYS A 114 -21.42 12.78 -1.11
N GLN A 115 -20.45 13.71 -1.14
CA GLN A 115 -20.56 15.02 -0.50
C GLN A 115 -21.66 15.89 -1.11
N GLY A 116 -21.85 15.84 -2.43
CA GLY A 116 -22.89 16.60 -3.12
C GLY A 116 -24.27 15.96 -2.96
N ILE A 117 -24.32 14.62 -3.00
CA ILE A 117 -25.57 13.85 -2.85
C ILE A 117 -26.18 14.04 -1.44
N PHE A 118 -25.33 14.01 -0.40
CA PHE A 118 -25.74 14.08 1.00
C PHE A 118 -25.40 15.44 1.65
N ALA A 119 -25.36 16.51 0.84
CA ALA A 119 -24.93 17.83 1.31
C ALA A 119 -25.80 18.37 2.46
N ASP A 120 -27.11 18.16 2.40
CA ASP A 120 -28.06 18.62 3.41
C ASP A 120 -27.86 17.89 4.75
N GLU A 121 -27.70 16.57 4.68
CA GLU A 121 -27.47 15.69 5.82
C GLU A 121 -26.10 16.00 6.48
N LEU A 122 -25.08 16.30 5.68
CA LEU A 122 -23.77 16.75 6.16
C LEU A 122 -23.85 18.12 6.82
N ALA A 123 -24.57 19.09 6.22
CA ALA A 123 -24.73 20.43 6.77
C ALA A 123 -25.50 20.44 8.10
N ARG A 124 -26.46 19.52 8.28
CA ARG A 124 -27.17 19.32 9.55
C ARG A 124 -26.39 18.50 10.58
N GLY A 125 -25.23 17.95 10.21
CA GLY A 125 -24.43 17.07 11.09
C GLY A 125 -25.10 15.73 11.38
N GLU A 126 -26.03 15.28 10.53
CA GLU A 126 -26.77 14.03 10.70
C GLU A 126 -25.92 12.80 10.32
N LEU A 127 -24.92 12.99 9.46
CA LEU A 127 -24.02 11.94 8.98
C LEU A 127 -22.55 12.40 9.07
N ASP A 128 -21.66 11.50 9.50
CA ASP A 128 -20.22 11.64 9.31
C ASP A 128 -19.78 10.72 8.15
N LEU A 129 -19.83 11.30 6.95
CA LEU A 129 -19.54 10.63 5.68
C LEU A 129 -18.21 11.12 5.14
N ARG A 130 -17.36 10.19 4.67
CA ARG A 130 -16.08 10.52 4.03
C ARG A 130 -16.03 9.93 2.63
N PRO A 131 -15.57 10.70 1.61
CA PRO A 131 -15.35 10.16 0.28
C PRO A 131 -14.39 8.99 0.31
N THR A 132 -14.71 7.98 -0.49
CA THR A 132 -13.85 6.84 -0.78
C THR A 132 -13.17 6.99 -2.14
N ILE A 133 -13.56 7.99 -2.93
CA ILE A 133 -12.92 8.33 -4.20
C ILE A 133 -12.70 9.84 -4.26
N ALA A 134 -11.51 10.27 -4.66
CA ALA A 134 -11.21 11.68 -4.94
C ALA A 134 -10.55 11.81 -6.30
N VAL A 135 -10.90 12.86 -7.05
CA VAL A 135 -10.43 13.10 -8.41
C VAL A 135 -9.80 14.48 -8.52
N THR A 136 -8.59 14.56 -9.08
CA THR A 136 -7.86 15.82 -9.24
C THR A 136 -7.11 15.86 -10.58
N ARG A 137 -6.58 17.03 -10.95
CA ARG A 137 -5.71 17.20 -12.14
C ARG A 137 -4.27 17.45 -11.72
N SER A 138 -3.32 16.86 -12.44
CA SER A 138 -1.90 17.18 -12.30
C SER A 138 -1.15 17.03 -13.62
N HIS A 139 0.09 17.53 -13.66
CA HIS A 139 1.05 17.16 -14.69
C HIS A 139 2.05 16.16 -14.11
N LEU A 140 2.59 15.31 -14.98
CA LEU A 140 3.57 14.29 -14.66
C LEU A 140 4.86 14.59 -15.44
N ASP A 141 5.96 14.80 -14.72
CA ASP A 141 7.29 14.96 -15.28
C ASP A 141 8.05 13.62 -15.23
N ILE A 142 7.95 12.86 -16.32
CA ILE A 142 8.58 11.54 -16.41
C ILE A 142 9.81 11.64 -17.34
N PRO A 143 11.04 11.54 -16.80
CA PRO A 143 12.27 11.67 -17.60
C PRO A 143 12.29 10.78 -18.84
N GLU A 144 11.83 9.54 -18.70
CA GLU A 144 11.84 8.57 -19.79
C GLU A 144 10.84 8.89 -20.91
N ILE A 145 9.76 9.64 -20.61
CA ILE A 145 8.83 10.16 -21.61
C ILE A 145 9.45 11.34 -22.36
N LYS A 146 10.19 12.22 -21.67
CA LYS A 146 10.98 13.28 -22.33
C LYS A 146 12.01 12.69 -23.29
N ASP A 147 12.66 11.59 -22.91
CA ASP A 147 13.57 10.87 -23.81
C ASP A 147 12.83 10.23 -24.98
N ALA A 148 11.62 9.71 -24.79
CA ALA A 148 10.77 9.22 -25.88
C ALA A 148 10.42 10.33 -26.89
N ILE A 149 10.16 11.55 -26.42
CA ILE A 149 9.92 12.73 -27.28
C ILE A 149 11.20 13.07 -28.06
N LYS A 150 12.36 13.15 -27.39
CA LYS A 150 13.65 13.44 -28.05
C LYS A 150 14.01 12.41 -29.12
N GLN A 151 13.66 11.14 -28.90
CA GLN A 151 13.87 10.03 -29.84
C GLN A 151 12.82 9.98 -30.97
N GLY A 152 11.81 10.86 -30.95
CA GLY A 152 10.74 10.89 -31.95
C GLY A 152 9.73 9.74 -31.83
N ARG A 153 9.73 9.00 -30.71
CA ARG A 153 8.76 7.92 -30.45
C ARG A 153 7.36 8.45 -30.17
N ILE A 154 7.26 9.62 -29.53
CA ILE A 154 5.99 10.33 -29.30
C ILE A 154 6.14 11.78 -29.75
N LYS A 155 5.06 12.33 -30.31
CA LYS A 155 5.00 13.74 -30.72
C LYS A 155 4.33 14.58 -29.66
N GLN A 156 4.86 15.77 -29.43
CA GLN A 156 4.24 16.76 -28.56
C GLN A 156 3.09 17.47 -29.28
N ASP A 157 1.98 17.71 -28.57
CA ASP A 157 0.76 18.31 -29.13
C ASP A 157 0.27 19.56 -28.37
N GLY A 158 0.89 19.90 -27.24
CA GLY A 158 0.51 21.03 -26.39
C GLY A 158 -0.72 20.80 -25.52
N VAL A 159 -1.37 19.62 -25.63
CA VAL A 159 -2.64 19.30 -24.95
C VAL A 159 -2.48 18.07 -24.07
N VAL A 160 -2.21 16.90 -24.66
CA VAL A 160 -1.91 15.67 -23.92
C VAL A 160 -0.50 15.74 -23.33
N LEU A 161 0.43 16.22 -24.16
CA LEU A 161 1.78 16.57 -23.76
C LEU A 161 1.91 18.09 -23.81
N SER A 162 2.06 18.70 -22.64
CA SER A 162 2.31 20.15 -22.51
C SER A 162 3.53 20.58 -23.32
N SER A 163 3.70 21.88 -23.58
CA SER A 163 4.85 22.46 -24.30
C SER A 163 6.24 22.14 -23.69
N ASN A 164 6.30 21.71 -22.42
CA ASN A 164 7.52 21.28 -21.76
C ASN A 164 7.67 19.75 -21.66
N GLY A 165 6.80 19.00 -22.35
CA GLY A 165 6.84 17.53 -22.40
C GLY A 165 6.22 16.83 -21.20
N LEU A 166 5.53 17.57 -20.31
CA LEU A 166 4.80 16.97 -19.18
C LEU A 166 3.52 16.30 -19.67
N VAL A 167 3.18 15.14 -19.10
CA VAL A 167 1.93 14.44 -19.38
C VAL A 167 0.81 15.07 -18.55
N VAL A 168 -0.21 15.60 -19.22
CA VAL A 168 -1.38 16.19 -18.56
C VAL A 168 -2.37 15.09 -18.23
N VAL A 169 -2.74 14.96 -16.96
CA VAL A 169 -3.59 13.88 -16.48
C VAL A 169 -4.69 14.36 -15.55
N THR A 170 -5.86 13.72 -15.68
CA THR A 170 -6.82 13.63 -14.56
C THR A 170 -6.49 12.35 -13.80
N LYS A 171 -6.41 12.41 -12.47
CA LYS A 171 -6.11 11.25 -11.64
C LYS A 171 -7.16 11.06 -10.56
N SER A 172 -7.50 9.81 -10.26
CA SER A 172 -8.37 9.45 -9.15
C SER A 172 -7.65 8.54 -8.16
N ALA A 173 -7.91 8.76 -6.88
CA ALA A 173 -7.56 7.84 -5.81
C ALA A 173 -8.84 7.11 -5.39
N VAL A 174 -8.78 5.79 -5.24
CA VAL A 174 -9.92 4.91 -4.97
C VAL A 174 -9.58 4.04 -3.75
N GLU A 175 -10.32 4.23 -2.66
CA GLU A 175 -10.30 3.33 -1.50
C GLU A 175 -11.14 2.06 -1.78
N PRO A 176 -10.68 0.88 -1.33
CA PRO A 176 -11.43 -0.36 -1.52
C PRO A 176 -12.68 -0.38 -0.64
N VAL A 177 -13.83 -0.71 -1.24
CA VAL A 177 -15.11 -0.90 -0.54
C VAL A 177 -15.74 -2.18 -1.05
N TRP A 178 -15.68 -3.24 -0.25
CA TRP A 178 -16.15 -4.55 -0.67
C TRP A 178 -17.60 -4.77 -0.26
N PHE A 179 -18.45 -5.03 -1.24
CA PHE A 179 -19.74 -5.65 -1.04
C PHE A 179 -19.55 -7.17 -0.94
N LEU A 180 -19.50 -7.68 0.29
CA LEU A 180 -19.09 -9.06 0.60
C LEU A 180 -19.86 -10.14 -0.18
N PRO A 181 -21.20 -10.04 -0.38
CA PRO A 181 -21.91 -11.02 -1.20
C PRO A 181 -21.42 -11.07 -2.65
N GLY A 182 -21.14 -9.92 -3.25
CA GLY A 182 -20.64 -9.81 -4.63
C GLY A 182 -19.21 -10.29 -4.76
N VAL A 183 -18.33 -9.92 -3.82
CA VAL A 183 -16.94 -10.39 -3.77
C VAL A 183 -16.88 -11.92 -3.61
N ALA A 184 -17.71 -12.50 -2.73
CA ALA A 184 -17.77 -13.95 -2.56
C ALA A 184 -18.17 -14.68 -3.86
N ARG A 185 -19.17 -14.16 -4.60
CA ARG A 185 -19.52 -14.67 -5.94
C ARG A 185 -18.35 -14.57 -6.91
N ARG A 186 -17.65 -13.43 -6.96
CA ARG A 186 -16.48 -13.22 -7.85
C ARG A 186 -15.34 -14.19 -7.51
N PHE A 187 -15.21 -14.59 -6.25
CA PHE A 187 -14.22 -15.56 -5.78
C PHE A 187 -14.70 -17.01 -5.82
N ASN A 188 -15.92 -17.26 -6.31
CA ASN A 188 -16.53 -18.58 -6.37
C ASN A 188 -16.56 -19.30 -5.00
N CYS A 189 -16.88 -18.56 -3.93
CA CYS A 189 -17.04 -19.09 -2.58
C CYS A 189 -18.31 -18.54 -1.91
N SER A 190 -18.70 -19.09 -0.76
CA SER A 190 -19.83 -18.55 -0.01
C SER A 190 -19.44 -17.27 0.76
N GLU A 191 -20.40 -16.37 0.99
CA GLU A 191 -20.18 -15.17 1.81
C GLU A 191 -19.66 -15.55 3.22
N THR A 192 -20.18 -16.64 3.78
CA THR A 192 -19.75 -17.19 5.07
C THR A 192 -18.29 -17.63 5.02
N ASP A 193 -17.88 -18.41 4.02
CA ASP A 193 -16.50 -18.89 3.91
C ASP A 193 -15.52 -17.74 3.71
N LEU A 194 -15.88 -16.73 2.90
CA LEU A 194 -15.09 -15.52 2.73
C LEU A 194 -14.88 -14.79 4.07
N ARG A 195 -15.97 -14.56 4.82
CA ARG A 195 -15.92 -13.89 6.12
C ARG A 195 -15.09 -14.66 7.15
N VAL A 196 -15.31 -15.96 7.26
CA VAL A 196 -14.57 -16.84 8.18
C VAL A 196 -13.09 -16.82 7.85
N THR A 197 -12.75 -16.96 6.58
CA THR A 197 -11.36 -16.99 6.14
C THR A 197 -10.68 -15.64 6.36
N LEU A 198 -11.35 -14.52 6.02
CA LEU A 198 -10.83 -13.18 6.31
C LEU A 198 -10.54 -12.98 7.80
N HIS A 199 -11.44 -13.43 8.68
CA HIS A 199 -11.23 -13.34 10.13
C HIS A 199 -10.07 -14.21 10.60
N GLU A 200 -10.06 -15.50 10.27
CA GLU A 200 -9.05 -16.45 10.74
C GLU A 200 -7.65 -16.13 10.19
N GLN A 201 -7.54 -15.82 8.89
CA GLN A 201 -6.27 -15.57 8.22
C GLN A 201 -5.65 -14.22 8.54
N THR A 202 -6.41 -13.35 9.19
CA THR A 202 -5.91 -12.10 9.77
C THR A 202 -5.69 -12.22 11.27
N GLY A 203 -5.58 -13.44 11.82
CA GLY A 203 -5.26 -13.67 13.23
C GLY A 203 -6.40 -13.29 14.17
N GLY A 204 -7.63 -13.46 13.71
CA GLY A 204 -8.84 -13.10 14.44
C GLY A 204 -9.13 -11.60 14.48
N MET A 205 -8.43 -10.80 13.66
CA MET A 205 -8.81 -9.41 13.45
C MET A 205 -10.20 -9.34 12.77
N TYR A 206 -10.87 -8.20 12.90
CA TYR A 206 -12.20 -7.95 12.31
C TYR A 206 -13.29 -8.94 12.78
N PRO A 207 -13.55 -9.07 14.10
CA PRO A 207 -14.51 -10.04 14.62
C PRO A 207 -15.95 -9.86 14.07
N GLU A 208 -16.28 -8.65 13.63
CA GLU A 208 -17.58 -8.33 13.01
C GLU A 208 -17.83 -9.05 11.69
N LEU A 209 -16.79 -9.55 11.01
CA LEU A 209 -16.98 -10.45 9.88
C LEU A 209 -17.80 -11.69 10.27
N ILE A 210 -17.66 -12.13 11.52
CA ILE A 210 -18.38 -13.28 12.10
C ILE A 210 -19.64 -12.84 12.84
N THR A 211 -19.53 -11.80 13.68
CA THR A 211 -20.59 -11.43 14.63
C THR A 211 -21.66 -10.52 14.06
N ARG A 212 -21.43 -9.88 12.90
CA ARG A 212 -22.33 -8.92 12.25
C ARG A 212 -22.63 -9.30 10.80
N PRO A 213 -23.39 -10.39 10.57
CA PRO A 213 -23.78 -10.80 9.21
C PRO A 213 -24.73 -9.81 8.52
N ASP A 214 -25.33 -8.88 9.28
CA ASP A 214 -26.12 -7.75 8.79
C ASP A 214 -25.29 -6.69 8.08
N LEU A 215 -24.02 -6.50 8.46
CA LEU A 215 -23.10 -5.58 7.78
C LEU A 215 -22.56 -6.23 6.51
N LYS A 216 -22.99 -5.76 5.34
CA LYS A 216 -22.60 -6.31 4.03
C LYS A 216 -21.39 -5.65 3.39
N LEU A 217 -20.95 -4.52 3.95
CA LEU A 217 -19.79 -3.78 3.46
C LEU A 217 -18.56 -4.04 4.33
N PHE A 218 -17.40 -4.16 3.68
CA PHE A 218 -16.10 -4.27 4.33
C PHE A 218 -15.12 -3.31 3.65
N LEU A 219 -14.44 -2.48 4.43
CA LEU A 219 -13.33 -1.65 3.97
C LEU A 219 -12.04 -2.37 4.39
N PRO A 220 -11.48 -3.25 3.54
CA PRO A 220 -10.25 -3.94 3.87
C PRO A 220 -9.10 -2.93 4.04
N PRO A 221 -8.23 -3.08 5.06
CA PRO A 221 -7.03 -2.26 5.20
C PRO A 221 -5.94 -2.74 4.24
N ILE A 222 -6.27 -2.74 2.95
CA ILE A 222 -5.33 -2.88 1.85
C ILE A 222 -5.16 -1.50 1.20
N ASN A 223 -4.04 -1.29 0.52
CA ASN A 223 -3.80 -0.02 -0.15
C ASN A 223 -4.81 0.21 -1.28
N GLY A 224 -5.15 1.47 -1.52
CA GLY A 224 -6.06 1.87 -2.59
C GLY A 224 -5.48 1.71 -3.99
N THR A 225 -6.29 2.07 -4.99
CA THR A 225 -5.88 2.14 -6.41
C THR A 225 -5.82 3.58 -6.86
N THR A 226 -4.81 3.94 -7.64
CA THR A 226 -4.76 5.22 -8.33
C THR A 226 -4.96 5.02 -9.83
N VAL A 227 -5.85 5.79 -10.45
CA VAL A 227 -6.10 5.77 -11.89
C VAL A 227 -5.58 7.06 -12.49
N TYR A 228 -4.77 6.97 -13.54
CA TYR A 228 -4.33 8.11 -14.36
C TYR A 228 -5.05 8.07 -15.70
N MET A 229 -5.76 9.14 -16.01
CA MET A 229 -6.55 9.33 -17.22
C MET A 229 -5.86 10.39 -18.07
N ILE A 230 -5.42 9.96 -19.25
CA ILE A 230 -4.66 10.76 -20.21
C ILE A 230 -5.60 11.11 -21.37
N GLY A 231 -5.68 12.39 -21.75
CA GLY A 231 -6.59 12.87 -22.79
C GLY A 231 -7.95 13.34 -22.26
N ASP A 232 -8.96 13.28 -23.13
CA ASP A 232 -10.32 13.71 -22.78
C ASP A 232 -11.06 12.61 -22.01
N VAL A 233 -11.23 12.82 -20.71
CA VAL A 233 -11.90 11.91 -19.79
C VAL A 233 -13.35 11.65 -20.22
N ALA A 234 -14.01 12.60 -20.89
CA ALA A 234 -15.38 12.44 -21.36
C ALA A 234 -15.52 11.36 -22.46
N THR A 235 -14.43 11.01 -23.14
CA THR A 235 -14.44 9.97 -24.18
C THR A 235 -14.27 8.55 -23.66
N ILE A 236 -13.88 8.35 -22.39
CA ILE A 236 -13.65 7.02 -21.82
C ILE A 236 -14.88 6.09 -21.96
N PRO A 237 -16.13 6.55 -21.73
CA PRO A 237 -17.30 5.69 -21.89
C PRO A 237 -17.75 5.50 -23.35
N ASP A 238 -17.20 6.26 -24.31
CA ASP A 238 -17.63 6.24 -25.71
C ASP A 238 -16.87 5.14 -26.49
N PRO A 239 -17.53 4.02 -26.86
CA PRO A 239 -16.88 2.89 -27.53
C PRO A 239 -16.46 3.20 -28.98
N SER A 240 -16.82 4.38 -29.53
CA SER A 240 -16.37 4.84 -30.84
C SER A 240 -15.02 5.55 -30.80
N LYS A 241 -14.54 5.90 -29.60
CA LYS A 241 -13.26 6.60 -29.38
C LYS A 241 -12.18 5.61 -28.96
N PRO A 242 -10.93 5.82 -29.39
CA PRO A 242 -9.85 4.91 -29.05
C PRO A 242 -9.56 4.92 -27.55
N LEU A 243 -9.73 3.77 -26.89
CA LEU A 243 -9.36 3.59 -25.48
C LEU A 243 -8.17 2.64 -25.33
N CYS A 244 -7.07 3.15 -24.77
CA CYS A 244 -5.93 2.33 -24.36
C CYS A 244 -5.93 2.14 -22.83
N VAL A 245 -5.73 0.91 -22.36
CA VAL A 245 -5.71 0.58 -20.94
C VAL A 245 -4.43 -0.17 -20.59
N ARG A 246 -3.73 0.30 -19.56
CA ARG A 246 -2.63 -0.39 -18.89
C ARG A 246 -3.03 -0.67 -17.45
N LEU A 247 -3.14 -1.95 -17.10
CA LEU A 247 -3.27 -2.39 -15.71
C LEU A 247 -1.89 -2.72 -15.14
N HIS A 248 -1.41 -1.89 -14.21
CA HIS A 248 -0.10 -2.01 -13.59
C HIS A 248 -0.22 -2.32 -12.11
N ASP A 249 0.45 -3.39 -11.66
CA ASP A 249 0.57 -3.68 -10.23
C ASP A 249 1.89 -3.07 -9.74
N GLU A 250 1.84 -2.41 -8.59
CA GLU A 250 2.98 -1.77 -7.93
C GLU A 250 4.16 -2.72 -7.77
N SER A 251 5.34 -2.22 -8.12
CA SER A 251 6.63 -2.81 -7.82
C SER A 251 7.56 -1.67 -7.43
N GLY A 252 7.51 -1.23 -6.17
CA GLY A 252 8.11 0.04 -5.73
C GLY A 252 9.62 0.14 -6.00
N ASP A 253 10.37 -0.96 -5.81
CA ASP A 253 11.80 -1.02 -6.11
C ASP A 253 12.11 -0.89 -7.62
N SER A 254 11.22 -1.34 -8.50
CA SER A 254 11.35 -1.15 -9.95
C SER A 254 10.80 0.21 -10.40
N ASP A 255 9.58 0.54 -9.99
CA ASP A 255 8.83 1.71 -10.45
C ASP A 255 9.49 3.04 -10.04
N ILE A 256 10.13 3.08 -8.86
CA ILE A 256 10.80 4.26 -8.31
C ILE A 256 12.30 4.21 -8.60
N PHE A 257 12.96 3.11 -8.24
CA PHE A 257 14.43 2.99 -8.23
C PHE A 257 14.99 2.26 -9.44
N GLY A 258 14.15 1.84 -10.40
CA GLY A 258 14.61 1.22 -11.63
C GLY A 258 15.34 -0.11 -11.40
N SER A 259 14.95 -0.90 -10.40
CA SER A 259 15.52 -2.23 -10.14
C SER A 259 15.59 -3.04 -11.44
N ASP A 260 16.81 -3.33 -11.90
CA ASP A 260 17.07 -3.83 -13.25
C ASP A 260 16.60 -5.28 -13.46
N ARG A 261 16.38 -6.02 -12.36
CA ARG A 261 15.87 -7.41 -12.35
C ARG A 261 14.41 -7.55 -12.74
N SER A 262 13.72 -6.43 -12.99
CA SER A 262 12.32 -6.46 -13.38
C SER A 262 11.99 -5.59 -14.58
N SER A 263 11.04 -6.05 -15.39
CA SER A 263 10.49 -5.30 -16.53
C SER A 263 9.33 -4.38 -16.15
N CYS A 264 8.94 -4.29 -14.85
CA CYS A 264 7.82 -3.49 -14.37
C CYS A 264 7.87 -2.03 -14.84
N ARG A 265 8.98 -1.30 -14.57
CA ARG A 265 9.13 0.09 -15.00
C ARG A 265 9.07 0.26 -16.51
N ALA A 266 9.78 -0.58 -17.27
CA ALA A 266 9.78 -0.53 -18.73
C ALA A 266 8.36 -0.76 -19.31
N SER A 267 7.62 -1.70 -18.73
CA SER A 267 6.24 -2.00 -19.11
C SER A 267 5.26 -0.89 -18.75
N LEU A 268 5.46 -0.22 -17.59
CA LEU A 268 4.68 0.96 -17.20
C LEU A 268 4.89 2.10 -18.19
N LEU A 269 6.15 2.43 -18.49
CA LEU A 269 6.51 3.49 -19.43
C LEU A 269 5.93 3.22 -20.82
N PHE A 270 6.09 1.99 -21.33
CA PHE A 270 5.48 1.61 -22.60
C PHE A 270 3.95 1.77 -22.56
N GLY A 271 3.28 1.35 -21.48
CA GLY A 271 1.84 1.59 -21.30
C GLY A 271 1.45 3.07 -21.32
N ILE A 272 2.22 3.95 -20.67
CA ILE A 272 2.02 5.40 -20.69
C ILE A 272 2.15 5.93 -22.12
N GLU A 273 3.14 5.48 -22.87
CA GLU A 273 3.35 5.87 -24.27
C GLU A 273 2.15 5.52 -25.16
N ARG A 274 1.66 4.28 -25.07
CA ARG A 274 0.46 3.82 -25.80
C ARG A 274 -0.79 4.60 -25.40
N CYS A 275 -0.93 4.92 -24.11
CA CYS A 275 -2.03 5.72 -23.58
C CYS A 275 -1.99 7.17 -24.10
N ILE A 276 -0.80 7.78 -24.20
CA ILE A 276 -0.63 9.10 -24.80
C ILE A 276 -1.05 9.08 -26.28
N GLU A 277 -0.62 8.07 -27.04
CA GLU A 277 -1.00 7.97 -28.44
C GLU A 277 -2.52 7.81 -28.66
N ALA A 278 -3.19 7.01 -27.83
CA ALA A 278 -4.65 6.87 -27.89
C ALA A 278 -5.35 8.20 -27.60
N ALA A 279 -4.89 8.93 -26.59
CA ALA A 279 -5.37 10.27 -26.27
C ALA A 279 -5.18 11.26 -27.43
N GLN A 280 -4.01 11.23 -28.08
CA GLN A 280 -3.69 12.08 -29.23
C GLN A 280 -4.54 11.79 -30.48
N ARG A 281 -5.08 10.58 -30.60
CA ARG A 281 -6.06 10.20 -31.64
C ARG A 281 -7.49 10.63 -31.30
N GLY A 282 -7.68 11.44 -30.26
CA GLY A 282 -8.98 11.98 -29.85
C GLY A 282 -9.80 11.05 -28.96
N GLY A 283 -9.16 10.07 -28.31
CA GLY A 283 -9.77 9.24 -27.27
C GLY A 283 -9.09 9.43 -25.92
N ALA A 284 -8.84 8.33 -25.21
CA ALA A 284 -8.25 8.35 -23.88
C ALA A 284 -7.28 7.20 -23.60
N GLY A 285 -6.39 7.44 -22.65
CA GLY A 285 -5.51 6.42 -22.08
C GLY A 285 -5.75 6.26 -20.58
N LEU A 286 -5.75 5.03 -20.08
CA LEU A 286 -5.95 4.70 -18.66
C LEU A 286 -4.77 3.90 -18.12
N ILE A 287 -4.08 4.44 -17.12
CA ILE A 287 -3.15 3.69 -16.28
C ILE A 287 -3.85 3.39 -14.95
N ILE A 288 -4.20 2.12 -14.72
CA ILE A 288 -4.74 1.67 -13.43
C ILE A 288 -3.58 1.12 -12.61
N TYR A 289 -3.20 1.84 -11.55
CA TYR A 289 -2.06 1.52 -10.68
C TYR A 289 -2.54 0.91 -9.36
N THR A 290 -2.50 -0.41 -9.27
CA THR A 290 -2.95 -1.20 -8.11
C THR A 290 -1.78 -1.45 -7.14
N ARG A 291 -1.96 -1.12 -5.86
CA ARG A 291 -0.91 -1.23 -4.84
C ARG A 291 -0.81 -2.64 -4.24
N GLN A 292 -0.44 -3.60 -5.09
CA GLN A 292 -0.35 -5.02 -4.78
C GLN A 292 1.10 -5.54 -4.91
N GLU A 293 1.99 -4.97 -4.11
CA GLU A 293 3.45 -5.22 -4.13
C GLU A 293 3.82 -6.71 -4.05
N GLY A 294 4.79 -7.11 -4.88
CA GLY A 294 5.34 -8.47 -4.87
C GLY A 294 4.31 -9.56 -5.16
N ASN A 295 3.43 -9.35 -6.16
CA ASN A 295 2.28 -10.21 -6.44
C ASN A 295 1.34 -10.39 -5.23
N ALA A 296 1.18 -9.31 -4.46
CA ALA A 296 0.46 -9.27 -3.19
C ALA A 296 1.03 -10.17 -2.06
N LEU A 297 2.28 -10.62 -2.17
CA LEU A 297 2.99 -11.35 -1.10
C LEU A 297 3.65 -10.42 -0.09
N GLY A 298 3.83 -9.15 -0.44
CA GLY A 298 4.57 -8.17 0.35
C GLY A 298 6.07 -8.16 0.06
N GLU A 299 6.72 -7.07 0.45
CA GLU A 299 8.11 -6.77 0.04
C GLU A 299 9.14 -7.67 0.75
N VAL A 300 8.92 -8.02 2.02
CA VAL A 300 9.78 -8.96 2.76
C VAL A 300 9.79 -10.33 2.07
N THR A 301 8.62 -10.87 1.75
CA THR A 301 8.49 -12.14 1.01
C THR A 301 9.10 -12.04 -0.39
N LYS A 302 8.88 -10.93 -1.11
CA LYS A 302 9.51 -10.67 -2.41
C LYS A 302 11.04 -10.76 -2.33
N PHE A 303 11.66 -10.15 -1.32
CA PHE A 303 13.11 -10.16 -1.17
C PHE A 303 13.64 -11.53 -0.73
N MET A 304 12.88 -12.27 0.09
CA MET A 304 13.19 -13.67 0.40
C MET A 304 13.20 -14.56 -0.86
N ILE A 305 12.23 -14.38 -1.76
CA ILE A 305 12.17 -15.08 -3.05
C ILE A 305 13.37 -14.70 -3.94
N TYR A 306 13.74 -13.42 -3.98
CA TYR A 306 14.95 -12.99 -4.70
C TYR A 306 16.23 -13.64 -4.16
N ASN A 307 16.34 -13.77 -2.85
CA ASN A 307 17.46 -14.44 -2.20
C ASN A 307 17.51 -15.93 -2.55
N ALA A 308 16.36 -16.61 -2.50
CA ALA A 308 16.24 -18.03 -2.88
C ALA A 308 16.63 -18.25 -4.35
N ARG A 309 16.06 -17.47 -5.28
CA ARG A 309 16.41 -17.53 -6.71
C ARG A 309 17.89 -17.29 -6.95
N ARG A 310 18.50 -16.32 -6.25
CA ARG A 310 19.93 -16.03 -6.40
C ARG A 310 20.82 -17.18 -5.94
N ARG A 311 20.44 -17.92 -4.89
CA ARG A 311 21.20 -19.07 -4.39
C ARG A 311 21.01 -20.33 -5.24
N MET A 312 19.80 -20.56 -5.72
CA MET A 312 19.45 -21.75 -6.52
C MET A 312 19.79 -21.60 -8.01
N GLY A 313 20.10 -20.38 -8.45
CA GLY A 313 20.34 -20.05 -9.85
C GLY A 313 19.11 -19.42 -10.49
N ASP A 314 19.23 -18.16 -10.91
CA ASP A 314 18.11 -17.44 -11.48
C ASP A 314 17.82 -17.93 -12.91
N SER A 315 16.65 -18.54 -13.11
CA SER A 315 16.26 -19.19 -14.36
C SER A 315 14.75 -19.11 -14.58
N VAL A 316 14.33 -19.32 -15.82
CA VAL A 316 12.90 -19.33 -16.21
C VAL A 316 12.12 -20.35 -15.37
N ALA A 317 12.68 -21.53 -15.15
CA ALA A 317 12.07 -22.59 -14.34
C ALA A 317 11.98 -22.20 -12.85
N ALA A 318 13.00 -21.53 -12.32
CA ALA A 318 13.03 -21.14 -10.91
C ALA A 318 12.13 -19.93 -10.58
N TYR A 319 11.76 -19.12 -11.59
CA TYR A 319 11.09 -17.83 -11.36
C TYR A 319 9.81 -17.94 -10.53
N PHE A 320 8.86 -18.76 -10.98
CA PHE A 320 7.60 -19.01 -10.26
C PHE A 320 7.74 -20.14 -9.23
N ALA A 321 8.57 -21.14 -9.51
CA ALA A 321 8.76 -22.29 -8.61
C ALA A 321 9.25 -21.87 -7.23
N GLU A 322 10.20 -20.92 -7.14
CA GLU A 322 10.67 -20.43 -5.84
C GLU A 322 9.61 -19.60 -5.11
N ALA A 323 8.77 -18.87 -5.84
CA ALA A 323 7.65 -18.15 -5.24
C ALA A 323 6.57 -19.12 -4.69
N ASP A 324 6.20 -20.14 -5.47
CA ASP A 324 5.27 -21.20 -5.04
C ASP A 324 5.84 -22.03 -3.88
N ARG A 325 7.14 -22.26 -3.85
CA ARG A 325 7.82 -22.95 -2.75
C ARG A 325 7.77 -22.11 -1.48
N VAL A 326 8.32 -20.89 -1.52
CA VAL A 326 8.47 -20.01 -0.36
C VAL A 326 7.12 -19.58 0.20
N ALA A 327 6.23 -19.07 -0.65
CA ALA A 327 4.96 -18.46 -0.22
C ALA A 327 3.75 -19.40 -0.33
N GLY A 328 3.90 -20.53 -0.99
CA GLY A 328 2.81 -21.47 -1.26
C GLY A 328 1.94 -21.13 -2.46
N LEU A 329 2.05 -19.90 -2.97
CA LEU A 329 1.36 -19.42 -4.16
C LEU A 329 2.15 -18.22 -4.71
N SER A 330 2.47 -18.26 -6.01
CA SER A 330 3.26 -17.25 -6.71
C SER A 330 2.52 -15.94 -6.99
N ASP A 331 1.19 -15.94 -6.93
CA ASP A 331 0.34 -14.78 -7.18
C ASP A 331 -0.92 -14.76 -6.31
N GLN A 332 -1.06 -13.73 -5.46
CA GLN A 332 -2.22 -13.51 -4.58
C GLN A 332 -3.03 -12.26 -4.97
N ARG A 333 -2.80 -11.71 -6.17
CA ARG A 333 -3.45 -10.49 -6.61
C ARG A 333 -4.94 -10.67 -6.88
N LEU A 334 -5.66 -9.57 -6.78
CA LEU A 334 -7.12 -9.48 -6.95
C LEU A 334 -7.49 -8.91 -8.33
N HIS A 335 -6.94 -9.49 -9.40
CA HIS A 335 -7.23 -9.02 -10.76
C HIS A 335 -8.72 -9.14 -11.11
N GLU A 336 -9.44 -10.08 -10.51
CA GLU A 336 -10.87 -10.27 -10.74
C GLU A 336 -11.73 -9.13 -10.18
N LEU A 337 -11.19 -8.29 -9.29
CA LEU A 337 -11.86 -7.08 -8.78
C LEU A 337 -11.51 -5.82 -9.58
N THR A 338 -10.43 -5.87 -10.36
CA THR A 338 -9.94 -4.69 -11.08
C THR A 338 -10.92 -4.15 -12.15
N PRO A 339 -11.69 -4.98 -12.88
CA PRO A 339 -12.67 -4.49 -13.85
C PRO A 339 -13.74 -3.56 -13.26
N ASP A 340 -13.96 -3.60 -11.95
CA ASP A 340 -14.90 -2.70 -11.27
C ASP A 340 -14.53 -1.21 -11.47
N ILE A 341 -13.24 -0.90 -11.63
CA ILE A 341 -12.75 0.46 -11.96
C ILE A 341 -13.13 0.84 -13.39
N LEU A 342 -13.06 -0.10 -14.33
CA LEU A 342 -13.45 0.12 -15.72
C LEU A 342 -14.96 0.35 -15.82
N HIS A 343 -15.74 -0.47 -15.11
CA HIS A 343 -17.19 -0.30 -14.97
C HIS A 343 -17.56 1.03 -14.31
N TRP A 344 -16.81 1.44 -13.29
CA TRP A 344 -16.97 2.76 -12.65
C TRP A 344 -16.78 3.90 -13.65
N LEU A 345 -15.84 3.77 -14.58
CA LEU A 345 -15.58 4.75 -15.64
C LEU A 345 -16.50 4.60 -16.87
N GLY A 346 -17.47 3.69 -16.83
CA GLY A 346 -18.40 3.46 -17.94
C GLY A 346 -17.78 2.77 -19.16
N VAL A 347 -16.62 2.12 -18.99
CA VAL A 347 -15.92 1.44 -20.07
C VAL A 347 -16.72 0.21 -20.49
N THR A 348 -17.10 0.16 -21.77
CA THR A 348 -17.81 -0.96 -22.38
C THR A 348 -16.98 -1.72 -23.40
N ARG A 349 -15.81 -1.19 -23.78
CA ARG A 349 -14.85 -1.78 -24.74
C ARG A 349 -13.47 -1.17 -24.50
N ILE A 350 -12.43 -1.96 -24.73
CA ILE A 350 -11.04 -1.49 -24.79
C ILE A 350 -10.51 -1.73 -26.20
N ASP A 351 -9.96 -0.72 -26.85
CA ASP A 351 -9.33 -0.90 -28.17
C ASP A 351 -7.94 -1.51 -28.02
N GLU A 352 -7.18 -1.07 -27.03
CA GLU A 352 -5.83 -1.55 -26.80
C GLU A 352 -5.55 -1.83 -25.31
N PHE A 353 -5.26 -3.09 -24.98
CA PHE A 353 -4.86 -3.50 -23.64
C PHE A 353 -3.36 -3.80 -23.58
N VAL A 354 -2.61 -3.01 -22.81
CA VAL A 354 -1.15 -3.10 -22.73
C VAL A 354 -0.73 -4.00 -21.57
N SER A 355 -0.66 -5.30 -21.80
CA SER A 355 -0.25 -6.30 -20.81
C SER A 355 0.04 -7.65 -21.44
N GLU A 356 1.04 -8.35 -20.91
CA GLU A 356 1.34 -9.73 -21.26
C GLU A 356 0.75 -10.75 -20.29
N SER A 357 0.09 -10.30 -19.22
CA SER A 357 -0.57 -11.19 -18.26
C SER A 357 -1.90 -11.73 -18.80
N GLU A 358 -2.01 -13.05 -18.93
CA GLU A 358 -3.28 -13.73 -19.27
C GLU A 358 -4.31 -13.54 -18.14
N THR A 359 -3.90 -13.62 -16.87
CA THR A 359 -4.82 -13.42 -15.72
C THR A 359 -5.54 -12.07 -15.77
N LYS A 360 -4.82 -11.00 -16.13
CA LYS A 360 -5.43 -9.66 -16.28
C LYS A 360 -6.37 -9.57 -17.47
N TYR A 361 -6.00 -10.21 -18.59
CA TYR A 361 -6.83 -10.26 -19.78
C TYR A 361 -8.15 -11.01 -19.49
N ASP A 362 -8.05 -12.21 -18.91
CA ASP A 362 -9.19 -13.04 -18.55
C ASP A 362 -10.14 -12.30 -17.59
N ALA A 363 -9.59 -11.63 -16.57
CA ALA A 363 -10.40 -10.85 -15.63
C ALA A 363 -11.24 -9.78 -16.32
N ILE A 364 -10.67 -9.05 -17.29
CA ILE A 364 -11.38 -7.98 -18.02
C ILE A 364 -12.44 -8.57 -18.96
N VAL A 365 -12.09 -9.61 -19.72
CA VAL A 365 -13.02 -10.26 -20.66
C VAL A 365 -14.16 -10.94 -19.92
N SER A 366 -13.89 -11.65 -18.81
CA SER A 366 -14.90 -12.25 -17.95
C SER A 366 -15.83 -11.22 -17.30
N ALA A 367 -15.37 -9.98 -17.14
CA ALA A 367 -16.22 -8.87 -16.67
C ALA A 367 -17.09 -8.26 -17.79
N GLY A 368 -17.08 -8.83 -18.99
CA GLY A 368 -17.92 -8.41 -20.11
C GLY A 368 -17.34 -7.25 -20.94
N ILE A 369 -16.05 -6.94 -20.79
CA ILE A 369 -15.39 -5.84 -21.52
C ILE A 369 -14.54 -6.44 -22.65
N PRO A 370 -14.98 -6.36 -23.93
CA PRO A 370 -14.19 -6.84 -25.05
C PRO A 370 -12.91 -6.02 -25.24
N ILE A 371 -11.83 -6.71 -25.61
CA ILE A 371 -10.52 -6.14 -25.92
C ILE A 371 -10.25 -6.30 -27.41
N GLY A 372 -10.01 -5.20 -28.12
CA GLY A 372 -9.73 -5.19 -29.56
C GLY A 372 -8.34 -5.73 -29.88
N ALA A 373 -7.31 -5.18 -29.24
CA ALA A 373 -5.92 -5.58 -29.39
C ALA A 373 -5.22 -5.70 -28.04
N ARG A 374 -4.32 -6.68 -27.92
CA ARG A 374 -3.43 -6.84 -26.78
C ARG A 374 -2.00 -6.58 -27.20
N VAL A 375 -1.30 -5.74 -26.45
CA VAL A 375 0.03 -5.26 -26.80
C VAL A 375 1.00 -5.56 -25.65
N GLY A 376 2.07 -6.28 -25.97
CA GLY A 376 3.14 -6.63 -25.05
C GLY A 376 4.30 -5.63 -25.08
N LEU A 377 5.20 -5.72 -24.10
CA LEU A 377 6.41 -4.91 -24.10
C LEU A 377 7.32 -5.38 -25.25
N PRO A 378 7.77 -4.50 -26.17
CA PRO A 378 8.68 -4.90 -27.23
C PRO A 378 9.99 -5.49 -26.69
N ALA A 379 10.52 -6.54 -27.33
CA ALA A 379 11.68 -7.29 -26.85
C ALA A 379 12.96 -6.45 -26.72
N ASP A 380 13.11 -5.42 -27.56
CA ASP A 380 14.21 -4.44 -27.53
C ASP A 380 14.09 -3.47 -26.34
N ARG A 381 12.94 -3.41 -25.69
CA ARG A 381 12.67 -2.58 -24.50
C ARG A 381 12.73 -3.37 -23.19
N VAL A 382 12.88 -4.69 -23.24
CA VAL A 382 13.06 -5.52 -22.05
C VAL A 382 14.48 -5.30 -21.50
N PRO A 383 14.64 -4.86 -20.23
CA PRO A 383 15.96 -4.74 -19.62
C PRO A 383 16.72 -6.08 -19.71
N PRO A 384 18.02 -6.09 -20.07
CA PRO A 384 18.79 -7.34 -20.22
C PRO A 384 18.72 -8.27 -19.00
N THR A 385 18.71 -7.67 -17.81
CA THR A 385 18.62 -8.32 -16.49
C THR A 385 17.21 -8.80 -16.13
N ALA A 386 16.17 -8.34 -16.83
CA ALA A 386 14.78 -8.77 -16.66
C ALA A 386 14.35 -9.87 -17.66
N ARG A 387 15.26 -10.35 -18.52
CA ARG A 387 14.93 -11.37 -19.55
C ARG A 387 14.44 -12.69 -18.96
N VAL A 388 14.95 -13.09 -17.79
CA VAL A 388 14.47 -14.30 -17.10
C VAL A 388 13.02 -14.15 -16.65
N GLU A 389 12.66 -13.00 -16.06
CA GLU A 389 11.26 -12.69 -15.71
C GLU A 389 10.38 -12.70 -16.97
N SER A 390 10.79 -11.95 -18.00
CA SER A 390 10.02 -11.79 -19.23
C SER A 390 9.76 -13.14 -19.91
N ALA A 391 10.79 -13.99 -20.02
CA ALA A 391 10.67 -15.33 -20.60
C ALA A 391 9.83 -16.28 -19.74
N ALA A 392 9.89 -16.17 -18.41
CA ALA A 392 9.02 -16.95 -17.51
C ALA A 392 7.55 -16.57 -17.66
N GLN A 393 7.25 -15.27 -17.73
CA GLN A 393 5.89 -14.76 -17.97
C GLN A 393 5.36 -15.22 -19.34
N GLU A 394 6.19 -15.18 -20.37
CA GLU A 394 5.84 -15.68 -21.71
C GLU A 394 5.56 -17.19 -21.70
N GLY A 395 6.42 -17.98 -21.04
CA GLY A 395 6.22 -19.43 -20.90
C GLY A 395 4.89 -19.77 -20.22
N GLN A 396 4.60 -19.15 -19.08
CA GLN A 396 3.35 -19.35 -18.34
C GLN A 396 2.11 -18.98 -19.19
N ARG A 397 2.23 -17.92 -20.00
CA ARG A 397 1.19 -17.50 -20.94
C ARG A 397 0.94 -18.55 -22.02
N LEU A 398 2.00 -19.10 -22.63
CA LEU A 398 1.88 -20.12 -23.67
C LEU A 398 1.28 -21.42 -23.13
N GLU A 399 1.65 -21.82 -21.91
CA GLU A 399 1.07 -22.99 -21.24
C GLU A 399 -0.43 -22.83 -20.97
N LYS A 400 -0.84 -21.66 -20.44
CA LYS A 400 -2.27 -21.35 -20.25
C LYS A 400 -3.05 -21.43 -21.55
N ARG A 401 -2.54 -20.83 -22.64
CA ARG A 401 -3.20 -20.89 -23.96
C ARG A 401 -3.37 -22.31 -24.49
N ARG A 402 -2.33 -23.15 -24.37
CA ARG A 402 -2.42 -24.57 -24.75
C ARG A 402 -3.45 -25.32 -23.93
N SER A 403 -3.58 -25.01 -22.63
CA SER A 403 -4.58 -25.64 -21.77
C SER A 403 -6.02 -25.25 -22.15
N THR A 404 -6.24 -24.02 -22.59
CA THR A 404 -7.55 -23.54 -23.06
C THR A 404 -7.90 -24.06 -24.46
N GLU A 405 -6.95 -24.10 -25.39
CA GLU A 405 -7.16 -24.67 -26.73
C GLU A 405 -7.35 -26.20 -26.70
N GLY A 406 -6.66 -26.89 -25.79
CA GLY A 406 -6.86 -28.33 -25.55
C GLY A 406 -8.22 -28.67 -24.95
N ALA A 407 -8.83 -27.74 -24.20
CA ALA A 407 -10.20 -27.88 -23.69
C ALA A 407 -11.27 -27.65 -24.77
N GLU A 408 -10.99 -26.83 -25.80
CA GLU A 408 -11.89 -26.64 -26.94
C GLU A 408 -11.95 -27.85 -27.89
N LEU A 409 -10.96 -28.75 -27.89
CA LEU A 409 -11.00 -30.02 -28.63
C LEU A 409 -11.84 -31.12 -27.97
N LEU A 410 -12.40 -30.86 -26.78
CA LEU A 410 -13.33 -31.73 -26.06
C LEU A 410 -14.67 -31.00 -25.80
N LEU A 411 -15.24 -30.40 -26.84
CA LEU A 411 -16.64 -29.99 -26.80
C LEU A 411 -17.55 -31.25 -26.90
N PRO A 412 -18.44 -31.52 -25.94
CA PRO A 412 -19.56 -32.40 -26.20
C PRO A 412 -20.49 -31.70 -27.20
N THR A 413 -20.81 -32.41 -28.27
CA THR A 413 -21.83 -32.02 -29.25
C THR A 413 -23.13 -31.62 -28.55
N ARG A 414 -23.73 -30.52 -29.04
CA ARG A 414 -25.06 -30.01 -28.68
C ARG A 414 -26.05 -31.13 -28.29
N MET A 415 -26.56 -31.10 -27.06
CA MET A 415 -27.86 -31.72 -26.77
C MET A 415 -28.97 -30.66 -26.89
N PRO A 416 -30.09 -30.97 -27.57
CA PRO A 416 -31.19 -30.05 -27.73
C PRO A 416 -31.98 -29.90 -26.42
N SER A 417 -32.57 -28.73 -26.25
CA SER A 417 -33.53 -28.40 -25.20
C SER A 417 -34.68 -29.42 -25.18
N ASN A 418 -34.87 -30.13 -24.07
CA ASN A 418 -36.20 -30.52 -23.61
C ASN A 418 -36.18 -30.86 -22.12
N ALA A 419 -37.10 -30.23 -21.40
CA ALA A 419 -37.41 -30.50 -20.01
C ALA A 419 -38.02 -31.90 -19.86
N ALA A 420 -37.38 -32.76 -19.06
CA ALA A 420 -38.05 -33.88 -18.40
C ALA A 420 -37.26 -34.29 -17.16
N ARG A 421 -37.92 -34.22 -16.00
CA ARG A 421 -37.45 -34.77 -14.72
C ARG A 421 -37.20 -36.27 -14.88
N LEU A 422 -36.00 -36.74 -14.50
CA LEU A 422 -35.78 -38.16 -14.20
C LEU A 422 -34.76 -38.29 -13.04
N SER A 423 -35.28 -38.73 -11.91
CA SER A 423 -34.54 -39.26 -10.77
C SER A 423 -33.77 -40.51 -11.17
N VAL A 424 -32.48 -40.59 -10.85
CA VAL A 424 -31.75 -41.86 -10.91
C VAL A 424 -31.00 -42.07 -9.61
N ALA A 425 -31.48 -43.08 -8.89
CA ALA A 425 -30.92 -43.61 -7.65
C ALA A 425 -29.54 -44.24 -7.89
N SER A 426 -28.58 -43.89 -7.03
CA SER A 426 -27.30 -44.60 -6.90
C SER A 426 -27.53 -45.92 -6.17
N ARG A 427 -27.21 -47.05 -6.82
CA ARG A 427 -27.15 -48.38 -6.22
C ARG A 427 -25.76 -48.61 -5.63
N CYS A 428 -25.67 -48.66 -4.30
CA CYS A 428 -24.54 -49.27 -3.60
C CYS A 428 -24.67 -50.81 -3.60
N ALA A 429 -23.56 -51.51 -3.83
CA ALA A 429 -23.43 -52.94 -3.57
C ALA A 429 -22.78 -53.19 -2.19
N PRO A 430 -23.12 -54.28 -1.46
CA PRO A 430 -22.84 -54.39 -0.04
C PRO A 430 -21.50 -55.10 0.25
N GLY A 431 -20.56 -54.39 0.85
CA GLY A 431 -19.41 -54.95 1.55
C GLY A 431 -19.73 -55.13 3.04
N LYS A 432 -19.56 -56.34 3.55
CA LYS A 432 -19.95 -56.79 4.89
C LYS A 432 -19.12 -56.15 6.02
N ASN A 433 -19.84 -55.65 7.03
CA ASN A 433 -19.55 -55.54 8.46
C ASN A 433 -18.09 -55.62 8.95
N GLY A 434 -17.59 -54.47 9.41
CA GLY A 434 -16.63 -54.33 10.50
C GLY A 434 -16.98 -53.05 11.27
N SER A 435 -17.53 -53.20 12.48
CA SER A 435 -18.03 -52.11 13.32
C SER A 435 -16.90 -51.27 13.93
N THR A 436 -16.91 -49.96 13.69
CA THR A 436 -16.65 -48.95 14.73
C THR A 436 -17.48 -47.71 14.42
N ALA A 437 -18.14 -47.20 15.46
CA ALA A 437 -19.09 -46.10 15.40
C ALA A 437 -18.38 -44.73 15.43
N ASP A 438 -19.14 -43.73 14.99
CA ASP A 438 -19.00 -42.28 15.18
C ASP A 438 -17.95 -41.51 14.37
N GLY A 439 -18.46 -40.90 13.30
CA GLY A 439 -17.84 -39.80 12.57
C GLY A 439 -18.92 -38.87 12.01
N ALA A 440 -19.74 -38.28 12.87
CA ALA A 440 -20.56 -37.12 12.49
C ALA A 440 -19.61 -35.95 12.15
N PRO A 441 -19.95 -35.06 11.19
CA PRO A 441 -19.11 -33.91 10.88
C PRO A 441 -19.07 -32.99 12.10
N HIS A 442 -17.94 -32.94 12.80
CA HIS A 442 -17.73 -32.00 13.89
C HIS A 442 -17.95 -30.58 13.37
N GLY A 443 -18.91 -29.86 13.95
CA GLY A 443 -19.12 -28.44 13.68
C GLY A 443 -17.83 -27.67 13.96
N ARG A 444 -17.34 -26.93 12.95
CA ARG A 444 -16.17 -26.07 13.08
C ARG A 444 -16.50 -24.94 14.07
N HIS A 445 -16.00 -25.04 15.30
CA HIS A 445 -16.25 -24.04 16.35
C HIS A 445 -15.31 -22.84 16.16
N ILE A 446 -15.87 -21.67 15.79
CA ILE A 446 -15.10 -20.43 15.66
C ILE A 446 -14.92 -19.80 17.04
N VAL A 447 -13.68 -19.48 17.41
CA VAL A 447 -13.36 -18.82 18.68
C VAL A 447 -13.01 -17.36 18.41
N LEU A 448 -13.76 -16.43 19.02
CA LEU A 448 -13.46 -15.01 18.91
C LEU A 448 -12.28 -14.65 19.82
N VAL A 449 -11.37 -13.83 19.29
CA VAL A 449 -10.24 -13.23 20.04
C VAL A 449 -10.66 -12.39 21.26
N SER A 450 -11.93 -11.98 21.34
CA SER A 450 -12.50 -11.35 22.53
C SER A 450 -12.63 -12.30 23.73
N HIS A 451 -12.46 -13.61 23.53
CA HIS A 451 -12.47 -14.65 24.57
C HIS A 451 -11.04 -15.20 24.77
N PRO A 452 -10.13 -14.43 25.40
CA PRO A 452 -8.69 -14.71 25.37
C PRO A 452 -8.30 -16.08 25.93
N ARG A 453 -8.99 -16.54 26.98
CA ARG A 453 -8.75 -17.85 27.62
C ARG A 453 -9.00 -19.05 26.69
N LEU A 454 -9.79 -18.87 25.62
CA LEU A 454 -10.11 -19.91 24.65
C LEU A 454 -9.25 -19.81 23.39
N TYR A 455 -8.70 -18.64 23.09
CA TYR A 455 -7.96 -18.38 21.84
C TYR A 455 -6.45 -18.62 21.98
N SER A 456 -5.84 -18.24 23.10
CA SER A 456 -4.41 -18.46 23.39
C SER A 456 -4.16 -18.22 24.88
N ALA A 457 -4.02 -19.29 25.66
CA ALA A 457 -4.00 -19.20 27.13
C ALA A 457 -2.63 -18.82 27.72
N GLU A 458 -1.51 -19.20 27.07
CA GLU A 458 -0.15 -18.97 27.57
C GLU A 458 0.81 -18.61 26.41
N PRO A 459 1.06 -17.32 26.13
CA PRO A 459 1.92 -16.91 25.02
C PRO A 459 3.39 -17.29 25.25
N LEU A 460 4.16 -17.49 24.17
CA LEU A 460 5.61 -17.68 24.27
C LEU A 460 6.27 -16.44 24.92
N PRO A 461 7.16 -16.61 25.92
CA PRO A 461 7.83 -15.49 26.57
C PRO A 461 8.58 -14.58 25.59
N LEU A 462 8.39 -13.28 25.76
CA LEU A 462 9.02 -12.23 24.97
C LEU A 462 9.55 -11.15 25.92
N ARG A 463 10.84 -10.81 25.85
CA ARG A 463 11.45 -9.80 26.73
C ARG A 463 12.13 -8.72 25.91
N TRP A 464 11.40 -7.67 25.55
CA TRP A 464 11.91 -6.63 24.66
C TRP A 464 13.18 -5.97 25.21
N GLY A 465 14.20 -5.79 24.35
CA GLY A 465 15.50 -5.24 24.76
C GLY A 465 16.34 -6.13 25.66
N ALA A 466 16.11 -7.46 25.70
CA ALA A 466 17.03 -8.35 26.41
C ALA A 466 18.44 -8.34 25.78
N SER A 467 19.45 -8.66 26.60
CA SER A 467 20.87 -8.60 26.23
C SER A 467 21.31 -9.67 25.22
N THR A 468 20.54 -10.74 25.06
CA THR A 468 20.79 -11.80 24.07
C THR A 468 19.50 -12.20 23.37
N SER A 469 19.61 -12.79 22.17
CA SER A 469 18.45 -13.30 21.43
C SER A 469 17.72 -14.39 22.22
N GLU A 470 18.43 -15.27 22.91
CA GLU A 470 17.82 -16.37 23.67
C GLU A 470 16.93 -15.85 24.81
N LEU A 471 17.36 -14.80 25.51
CA LEU A 471 16.57 -14.15 26.55
C LEU A 471 15.45 -13.28 25.97
N ARG A 472 15.65 -12.72 24.78
CA ARG A 472 14.70 -11.86 24.07
C ARG A 472 13.47 -12.66 23.61
N GLY A 473 13.67 -13.89 23.11
CA GLY A 473 12.63 -14.71 22.49
C GLY A 473 12.16 -14.18 21.12
N PRO A 474 11.57 -15.03 20.24
CA PRO A 474 11.11 -14.62 18.92
C PRO A 474 9.75 -13.91 18.97
N VAL A 475 9.52 -12.97 18.04
CA VAL A 475 8.16 -12.47 17.75
C VAL A 475 7.42 -13.51 16.93
N VAL A 476 6.25 -13.95 17.40
CA VAL A 476 5.48 -15.06 16.81
C VAL A 476 4.01 -14.65 16.69
N ALA A 477 3.55 -14.45 15.46
CA ALA A 477 2.15 -14.17 15.13
C ALA A 477 1.52 -15.29 14.28
N THR A 478 1.80 -16.55 14.64
CA THR A 478 1.38 -17.73 13.88
C THR A 478 -0.14 -17.95 13.90
N LEU A 479 -0.66 -18.47 12.78
CA LEU A 479 -2.07 -18.84 12.59
C LEU A 479 -2.35 -20.30 12.90
N THR A 480 -1.34 -21.17 12.87
CA THR A 480 -1.51 -22.63 12.96
C THR A 480 -1.37 -23.17 14.38
N LYS A 481 -0.58 -22.48 15.21
CA LYS A 481 -0.32 -22.85 16.60
C LYS A 481 -0.58 -21.64 17.53
N PRO A 482 -1.84 -21.21 17.70
CA PRO A 482 -2.18 -20.00 18.47
C PRO A 482 -1.65 -19.99 19.91
N GLN A 483 -1.38 -21.16 20.51
CA GLN A 483 -0.74 -21.27 21.81
C GLN A 483 0.66 -20.66 21.86
N PHE A 484 1.38 -20.57 20.74
CA PHE A 484 2.71 -19.96 20.69
C PHE A 484 2.68 -18.46 20.40
N ARG A 485 1.51 -17.91 20.07
CA ARG A 485 1.37 -16.52 19.66
C ARG A 485 1.65 -15.57 20.81
N ASN A 486 2.55 -14.61 20.58
CA ASN A 486 2.94 -13.58 21.55
C ASN A 486 2.89 -12.16 20.96
N ALA A 487 2.13 -11.99 19.88
CA ALA A 487 1.93 -10.72 19.22
C ALA A 487 0.48 -10.59 18.72
N ILE A 488 -0.06 -9.37 18.78
CA ILE A 488 -1.37 -9.01 18.24
C ILE A 488 -1.25 -8.80 16.74
N GLY A 489 -2.21 -9.29 15.97
CA GLY A 489 -2.17 -9.30 14.50
C GLY A 489 -1.51 -10.55 13.91
N VAL A 490 -0.92 -10.40 12.72
CA VAL A 490 -0.29 -11.45 11.91
C VAL A 490 0.94 -10.91 11.18
N HIS A 491 1.87 -11.80 10.84
CA HIS A 491 2.97 -11.48 9.93
C HIS A 491 2.44 -11.02 8.57
N SER A 492 3.21 -10.18 7.87
CA SER A 492 2.85 -9.62 6.56
C SER A 492 1.66 -8.64 6.56
N GLY A 493 1.09 -8.34 7.73
CA GLY A 493 0.24 -7.17 7.98
C GLY A 493 -0.92 -7.03 6.98
N ALA A 494 -0.88 -5.99 6.14
CA ALA A 494 -1.92 -5.71 5.15
C ALA A 494 -2.05 -6.81 4.07
N THR A 495 -0.99 -7.57 3.78
CA THR A 495 -1.07 -8.65 2.78
C THR A 495 -1.79 -9.90 3.27
N ALA A 496 -2.06 -9.99 4.58
CA ALA A 496 -2.87 -11.06 5.14
C ALA A 496 -4.29 -11.12 4.55
N VAL A 497 -4.86 -9.98 4.12
CA VAL A 497 -6.14 -9.95 3.40
C VAL A 497 -6.03 -10.66 2.05
N HIS A 498 -4.94 -10.44 1.30
CA HIS A 498 -4.69 -11.15 0.04
C HIS A 498 -4.53 -12.65 0.27
N ARG A 499 -3.74 -13.04 1.27
CA ARG A 499 -3.61 -14.45 1.67
C ARG A 499 -4.96 -15.05 2.03
N ALA A 500 -5.78 -14.34 2.80
CA ALA A 500 -7.13 -14.79 3.17
C ALA A 500 -8.02 -15.04 1.95
N THR A 501 -7.99 -14.14 0.97
CA THR A 501 -8.75 -14.36 -0.27
C THR A 501 -8.23 -15.55 -1.08
N ALA A 502 -6.91 -15.77 -1.14
CA ALA A 502 -6.34 -16.94 -1.79
C ALA A 502 -6.79 -18.26 -1.12
N VAL A 503 -6.88 -18.27 0.21
CA VAL A 503 -7.44 -19.41 0.96
C VAL A 503 -8.93 -19.57 0.68
N ALA A 504 -9.71 -18.49 0.66
CA ALA A 504 -11.14 -18.53 0.40
C ALA A 504 -11.47 -19.03 -1.02
N LYS A 505 -10.60 -18.71 -1.99
CA LYS A 505 -10.66 -19.22 -3.37
C LYS A 505 -10.18 -20.68 -3.51
N GLY A 506 -9.67 -21.29 -2.45
CA GLY A 506 -9.10 -22.64 -2.47
C GLY A 506 -7.73 -22.75 -3.14
N LEU A 507 -7.05 -21.62 -3.40
CA LEU A 507 -5.73 -21.57 -4.06
C LEU A 507 -4.58 -21.83 -3.09
N LEU A 508 -4.80 -21.62 -1.80
CA LEU A 508 -3.80 -21.79 -0.75
C LEU A 508 -4.40 -22.53 0.45
N PRO A 509 -3.72 -23.54 1.01
CA PRO A 509 -4.15 -24.15 2.26
C PRO A 509 -4.06 -23.15 3.43
N ALA A 510 -5.13 -23.05 4.23
CA ALA A 510 -5.26 -22.10 5.34
C ALA A 510 -4.03 -22.07 6.26
N GLY A 511 -3.52 -23.24 6.65
CA GLY A 511 -2.40 -23.40 7.58
C GLY A 511 -1.03 -23.62 6.96
N ARG A 512 -0.82 -23.34 5.66
CA ARG A 512 0.51 -23.51 5.04
C ARG A 512 1.51 -22.46 5.59
N PRO A 513 2.61 -22.88 6.25
CA PRO A 513 3.68 -21.97 6.66
C PRO A 513 4.57 -21.60 5.46
N LEU A 514 5.41 -20.59 5.63
CA LEU A 514 6.43 -20.23 4.63
C LEU A 514 7.55 -21.27 4.59
N GLU A 515 8.10 -21.53 3.40
CA GLU A 515 9.26 -22.41 3.24
C GLU A 515 10.54 -21.58 3.11
N LEU A 516 11.26 -21.44 4.22
CA LEU A 516 12.36 -20.47 4.35
C LEU A 516 13.74 -21.00 3.95
N ALA A 517 13.83 -22.21 3.38
CA ALA A 517 15.09 -22.71 2.85
C ALA A 517 15.64 -21.77 1.75
N SER A 518 16.94 -21.47 1.81
CA SER A 518 17.66 -20.59 0.89
C SER A 518 17.23 -19.10 0.88
N THR A 519 16.37 -18.66 1.80
CA THR A 519 15.88 -17.26 1.84
C THR A 519 16.74 -16.31 2.69
N GLN A 520 17.81 -16.81 3.32
CA GLN A 520 18.61 -16.06 4.29
C GLN A 520 19.11 -14.71 3.74
N PRO A 521 19.36 -13.70 4.59
CA PRO A 521 19.97 -12.44 4.18
C PRO A 521 21.22 -12.60 3.30
N MET A 522 21.35 -11.77 2.26
CA MET A 522 22.54 -11.77 1.39
C MET A 522 23.73 -10.99 1.97
N VAL A 523 23.45 -10.15 2.96
CA VAL A 523 24.42 -9.34 3.71
C VAL A 523 24.04 -9.40 5.18
N ARG A 524 25.04 -9.53 6.05
CA ARG A 524 24.83 -9.53 7.50
C ARG A 524 24.87 -8.10 8.03
N ILE A 525 23.85 -7.72 8.79
CA ILE A 525 23.77 -6.46 9.52
C ILE A 525 23.61 -6.79 11.00
N GLY A 526 24.37 -6.11 11.85
CA GLY A 526 24.35 -6.28 13.29
C GLY A 526 24.78 -7.66 13.83
N PRO A 527 24.47 -7.95 15.11
CA PRO A 527 23.70 -7.09 16.02
C PRO A 527 24.48 -5.83 16.41
N HIS A 528 23.76 -4.71 16.56
CA HIS A 528 24.31 -3.45 17.07
C HIS A 528 23.78 -3.18 18.48
N PRO A 529 24.51 -2.46 19.37
CA PRO A 529 24.09 -2.24 20.76
C PRO A 529 22.64 -1.76 20.95
N ALA A 530 22.12 -0.95 20.01
CA ALA A 530 20.74 -0.47 20.06
C ALA A 530 19.68 -1.59 20.00
N TRP A 531 19.98 -2.76 19.44
CA TRP A 531 19.06 -3.90 19.35
C TRP A 531 18.71 -4.49 20.72
N MET A 532 19.60 -4.31 21.69
CA MET A 532 19.46 -4.77 23.07
C MET A 532 19.02 -3.66 24.02
N HIS A 533 18.60 -2.50 23.50
CA HIS A 533 18.10 -1.41 24.33
C HIS A 533 16.57 -1.34 24.22
N PRO A 534 15.82 -1.46 25.34
CA PRO A 534 14.37 -1.63 25.32
C PRO A 534 13.61 -0.44 24.69
N GLU A 535 14.25 0.72 24.65
CA GLU A 535 13.63 1.97 24.19
C GLU A 535 14.28 2.58 22.95
N ARG A 536 15.35 1.99 22.38
CA ARG A 536 15.97 2.56 21.17
C ARG A 536 15.21 2.17 19.92
N ILE A 537 14.81 0.90 19.83
CA ILE A 537 14.04 0.35 18.71
C ILE A 537 12.73 -0.20 19.28
N VAL A 538 11.60 0.32 18.82
CA VAL A 538 10.26 -0.01 19.35
C VAL A 538 9.22 -0.23 18.24
N SER A 539 9.56 0.02 16.97
CA SER A 539 8.64 -0.03 15.82
C SER A 539 9.00 -1.05 14.75
N ILE A 540 10.13 -1.76 14.91
CA ILE A 540 10.60 -2.87 14.07
C ILE A 540 11.18 -3.97 14.97
N ASP A 541 11.23 -5.22 14.50
CA ASP A 541 11.90 -6.31 15.22
C ASP A 541 13.41 -6.28 14.92
N PRO A 542 14.28 -5.98 15.92
CA PRO A 542 15.72 -5.92 15.68
C PRO A 542 16.29 -7.24 15.15
N TRP A 543 15.70 -8.38 15.54
CA TRP A 543 16.15 -9.73 15.15
C TRP A 543 15.44 -10.27 13.91
N GLY A 544 14.53 -9.49 13.32
CA GLY A 544 13.62 -9.93 12.26
C GLY A 544 14.31 -10.41 10.97
N ALA A 545 15.57 -10.03 10.74
CA ALA A 545 16.36 -10.47 9.58
C ALA A 545 17.00 -11.86 9.76
N ASN A 546 17.28 -12.26 11.00
CA ASN A 546 18.07 -13.44 11.33
C ASN A 546 17.29 -14.38 12.28
N VAL A 547 15.95 -14.38 12.21
CA VAL A 547 15.09 -15.10 13.16
C VAL A 547 15.42 -16.60 13.25
N LEU A 548 15.77 -17.23 12.13
CA LEU A 548 16.11 -18.65 12.09
C LEU A 548 17.43 -18.96 12.82
N ASP A 549 18.42 -18.07 12.67
CA ASP A 549 19.74 -18.23 13.30
C ASP A 549 19.73 -17.78 14.77
N ALA A 550 18.89 -16.79 15.11
CA ALA A 550 18.83 -16.21 16.45
C ALA A 550 17.99 -17.05 17.44
N PHE A 551 17.08 -17.89 16.94
CA PHE A 551 16.16 -18.68 17.77
C PHE A 551 16.08 -20.17 17.37
N PRO A 552 17.20 -20.90 17.27
CA PRO A 552 17.23 -22.28 16.78
C PRO A 552 16.39 -23.23 17.65
N LEU A 553 16.40 -23.06 18.97
CA LEU A 553 15.60 -23.88 19.90
C LEU A 553 14.08 -23.70 19.70
N ALA A 554 13.65 -22.51 19.27
CA ALA A 554 12.24 -22.28 18.96
C ALA A 554 11.85 -23.00 17.66
N ALA A 555 12.73 -22.97 16.65
CA ALA A 555 12.55 -23.73 15.41
C ALA A 555 12.49 -25.25 15.67
N GLU A 556 13.37 -25.79 16.52
CA GLU A 556 13.36 -27.21 16.93
C GLU A 556 12.06 -27.63 17.64
N ARG A 557 11.44 -26.72 18.39
CA ARG A 557 10.11 -26.93 19.02
C ARG A 557 8.94 -26.80 18.03
N GLY A 558 9.24 -26.58 16.75
CA GLY A 558 8.25 -26.39 15.70
C GLY A 558 7.46 -25.09 15.84
N VAL A 559 8.05 -24.05 16.43
CA VAL A 559 7.49 -22.69 16.39
C VAL A 559 7.62 -22.17 14.96
N ASP A 560 6.54 -21.61 14.43
CA ASP A 560 6.49 -20.99 13.11
C ASP A 560 7.15 -19.61 13.17
N LEU A 561 8.46 -19.58 12.88
CA LEU A 561 9.28 -18.37 12.86
C LEU A 561 9.22 -17.74 11.47
N GLN A 562 8.83 -16.46 11.39
CA GLN A 562 8.74 -15.73 10.13
C GLN A 562 9.59 -14.46 10.19
N PRO A 563 10.51 -14.24 9.22
CA PRO A 563 11.27 -13.00 9.14
C PRO A 563 10.34 -11.81 8.92
N SER A 564 10.53 -10.74 9.69
CA SER A 564 9.89 -9.43 9.45
C SER A 564 10.83 -8.46 8.72
N ILE A 565 12.07 -8.88 8.45
CA ILE A 565 13.05 -8.12 7.67
C ILE A 565 13.69 -9.06 6.66
N ALA A 566 13.83 -8.61 5.42
CA ALA A 566 14.57 -9.34 4.39
C ALA A 566 15.62 -8.43 3.75
N ILE A 567 16.84 -8.94 3.60
CA ILE A 567 17.99 -8.19 3.05
C ILE A 567 18.40 -8.84 1.74
N ALA A 568 18.32 -8.08 0.64
CA ALA A 568 18.69 -8.48 -0.70
C ALA A 568 19.72 -7.51 -1.29
N ARG A 569 20.45 -7.94 -2.32
CA ARG A 569 21.26 -7.01 -3.13
C ARG A 569 20.37 -6.27 -4.13
N ALA A 570 20.76 -5.05 -4.46
CA ALA A 570 20.05 -4.16 -5.37
C ALA A 570 20.97 -3.69 -6.49
N ASP A 571 20.45 -3.73 -7.71
CA ASP A 571 21.06 -3.17 -8.90
C ASP A 571 20.02 -2.19 -9.47
N LEU A 572 20.32 -0.88 -9.41
CA LEU A 572 19.34 0.19 -9.58
C LEU A 572 19.67 1.05 -10.81
N ALA A 573 18.85 0.95 -11.86
CA ALA A 573 18.98 1.71 -13.11
C ALA A 573 18.08 2.94 -13.11
N ILE A 574 18.53 3.98 -12.40
CA ILE A 574 17.76 5.22 -12.18
C ILE A 574 18.01 6.23 -13.30
N ALA A 575 16.95 6.80 -13.87
CA ALA A 575 17.05 7.79 -14.96
C ALA A 575 17.84 9.05 -14.54
N GLU A 576 17.56 9.59 -13.36
CA GLU A 576 18.24 10.75 -12.79
C GLU A 576 19.73 10.51 -12.51
N ILE A 577 20.13 9.27 -12.21
CA ILE A 577 21.55 8.93 -12.04
C ILE A 577 22.27 8.93 -13.38
N ARG A 578 21.64 8.40 -14.44
CA ARG A 578 22.17 8.50 -15.81
C ARG A 578 22.33 9.96 -16.24
N GLU A 579 21.35 10.81 -15.91
CA GLU A 579 21.44 12.25 -16.15
C GLU A 579 22.59 12.89 -15.36
N ALA A 580 22.75 12.56 -14.08
CA ALA A 580 23.84 13.06 -13.25
C ALA A 580 25.22 12.64 -13.78
N VAL A 581 25.38 11.42 -14.31
CA VAL A 581 26.60 10.98 -14.99
C VAL A 581 26.84 11.77 -16.27
N SER A 582 25.82 11.93 -17.12
CA SER A 582 25.89 12.71 -18.36
C SER A 582 26.27 14.17 -18.12
N ALA A 583 25.76 14.76 -17.03
CA ALA A 583 26.06 16.11 -16.58
C ALA A 583 27.41 16.24 -15.85
N GLY A 584 28.13 15.13 -15.61
CA GLY A 584 29.41 15.12 -14.90
C GLY A 584 29.32 15.33 -13.38
N ARG A 585 28.12 15.26 -12.80
CA ARG A 585 27.87 15.37 -11.36
C ARG A 585 28.25 14.08 -10.60
N LEU A 586 28.07 12.93 -11.26
CA LEU A 586 28.55 11.63 -10.78
C LEU A 586 29.62 11.07 -11.73
N ARG A 587 30.56 10.30 -11.18
CA ARG A 587 31.61 9.63 -11.96
C ARG A 587 31.46 8.12 -11.86
N VAL A 588 31.66 7.41 -12.97
CA VAL A 588 31.71 5.94 -12.96
C VAL A 588 32.98 5.48 -12.23
N ASP A 589 32.83 4.54 -11.30
CA ASP A 589 33.94 3.95 -10.54
C ASP A 589 34.02 2.41 -10.67
N GLY A 590 33.00 1.77 -11.26
CA GLY A 590 32.92 0.32 -11.43
C GLY A 590 32.57 -0.47 -10.17
N SER A 591 32.55 0.16 -8.99
CA SER A 591 32.24 -0.48 -7.70
C SER A 591 30.88 -0.10 -7.16
N VAL A 592 30.59 1.21 -7.09
CA VAL A 592 29.29 1.75 -6.63
C VAL A 592 28.43 2.06 -7.85
N LEU A 593 29.04 2.61 -8.90
CA LEU A 593 28.37 3.03 -10.13
C LEU A 593 29.05 2.39 -11.34
N THR A 594 28.31 1.57 -12.07
CA THR A 594 28.81 0.86 -13.25
C THR A 594 28.92 1.77 -14.47
N ALA A 595 29.59 1.27 -15.52
CA ALA A 595 29.67 1.96 -16.81
C ALA A 595 28.30 2.21 -17.46
N ASP A 596 27.31 1.37 -17.16
CA ASP A 596 25.93 1.48 -17.65
C ASP A 596 25.06 2.40 -16.78
N SER A 597 25.67 3.16 -15.85
CA SER A 597 24.98 4.00 -14.87
C SER A 597 24.03 3.23 -13.94
N VAL A 598 24.34 1.96 -13.66
CA VAL A 598 23.62 1.15 -12.66
C VAL A 598 24.30 1.34 -11.31
N VAL A 599 23.50 1.64 -10.29
CA VAL A 599 23.98 1.79 -8.92
C VAL A 599 23.88 0.44 -8.20
N HIS A 600 25.00 -0.06 -7.69
CA HIS A 600 25.02 -1.24 -6.83
C HIS A 600 24.73 -0.88 -5.38
N GLY A 601 23.95 -1.73 -4.71
CA GLY A 601 23.63 -1.53 -3.30
C GLY A 601 23.03 -2.73 -2.61
N VAL A 602 22.53 -2.48 -1.40
CA VAL A 602 21.79 -3.43 -0.57
C VAL A 602 20.42 -2.82 -0.27
N LYS A 603 19.38 -3.64 -0.33
CA LYS A 603 18.02 -3.24 0.03
C LYS A 603 17.49 -4.10 1.18
N CYS A 604 16.89 -3.46 2.17
CA CYS A 604 16.31 -4.12 3.34
C CYS A 604 14.81 -3.78 3.40
N ALA A 605 13.93 -4.74 3.15
CA ALA A 605 12.50 -4.58 3.38
C ALA A 605 12.20 -4.87 4.85
N ILE A 606 11.42 -4.00 5.51
CA ILE A 606 11.13 -4.08 6.94
C ILE A 606 9.63 -3.94 7.17
N GLU A 607 9.03 -4.96 7.77
CA GLU A 607 7.66 -4.93 8.28
C GLU A 607 7.59 -4.26 9.66
N PRO A 608 6.50 -3.55 9.96
CA PRO A 608 6.31 -2.90 11.25
C PRO A 608 6.04 -3.93 12.35
N VAL A 609 6.79 -3.85 13.45
CA VAL A 609 6.61 -4.67 14.66
C VAL A 609 6.71 -3.76 15.87
N TRP A 610 5.56 -3.45 16.48
CA TRP A 610 5.46 -2.42 17.52
C TRP A 610 5.50 -3.02 18.91
N HIS A 611 6.47 -2.59 19.71
CA HIS A 611 6.49 -2.80 21.15
C HIS A 611 5.64 -1.72 21.83
N LEU A 612 4.41 -2.07 22.19
CA LEU A 612 3.39 -1.14 22.68
C LEU A 612 3.83 -0.30 23.89
N PRO A 613 4.49 -0.86 24.93
CA PRO A 613 5.04 -0.05 26.03
C PRO A 613 6.07 0.99 25.54
N GLY A 614 6.97 0.59 24.64
CA GLY A 614 7.99 1.47 24.07
C GLY A 614 7.41 2.59 23.20
N ILE A 615 6.43 2.24 22.37
CA ILE A 615 5.65 3.19 21.56
C ILE A 615 4.94 4.20 22.48
N ALA A 616 4.21 3.73 23.48
CA ALA A 616 3.49 4.58 24.43
C ALA A 616 4.44 5.57 25.12
N LYS A 617 5.57 5.07 25.65
CA LYS A 617 6.59 5.92 26.27
C LYS A 617 7.11 6.98 25.30
N ARG A 618 7.42 6.61 24.06
CA ARG A 618 7.96 7.52 23.06
C ARG A 618 7.01 8.64 22.68
N PHE A 619 5.72 8.38 22.69
CA PHE A 619 4.69 9.38 22.44
C PHE A 619 4.24 10.15 23.69
N GLY A 620 4.83 9.88 24.87
CA GLY A 620 4.41 10.48 26.12
C GLY A 620 3.01 10.05 26.57
N LEU A 621 2.58 8.84 26.18
CA LEU A 621 1.27 8.27 26.47
C LEU A 621 1.38 7.16 27.50
N THR A 622 0.26 6.87 28.17
CA THR A 622 0.11 5.57 28.84
C THR A 622 -0.18 4.49 27.80
N GLU A 623 0.26 3.26 28.06
CA GLU A 623 -0.02 2.12 27.18
C GLU A 623 -1.53 1.87 27.03
N VAL A 624 -2.30 2.08 28.09
CA VAL A 624 -3.77 1.97 28.07
C VAL A 624 -4.38 2.98 27.09
N THR A 625 -3.96 4.25 27.14
CA THR A 625 -4.42 5.29 26.22
C THR A 625 -4.07 4.97 24.77
N LEU A 626 -2.84 4.48 24.53
CA LEU A 626 -2.40 4.06 23.20
C LEU A 626 -3.29 2.95 22.65
N ARG A 627 -3.46 1.86 23.41
CA ARG A 627 -4.26 0.69 23.03
C ARG A 627 -5.73 1.05 22.80
N GLN A 628 -6.30 1.87 23.68
CA GLN A 628 -7.68 2.34 23.54
C GLN A 628 -7.87 3.16 22.27
N SER A 629 -6.97 4.11 21.99
CA SER A 629 -7.06 4.92 20.78
C SER A 629 -6.93 4.06 19.53
N LEU A 630 -5.95 3.15 19.49
CA LEU A 630 -5.79 2.19 18.38
C LEU A 630 -7.07 1.39 18.16
N PHE A 631 -7.64 0.79 19.21
CA PHE A 631 -8.88 0.03 19.11
C PHE A 631 -10.07 0.85 18.61
N GLU A 632 -10.33 2.02 19.20
CA GLU A 632 -11.51 2.83 18.90
C GLU A 632 -11.44 3.44 17.49
N GLN A 633 -10.27 3.95 17.10
CA GLN A 633 -10.09 4.67 15.84
C GLN A 633 -10.01 3.74 14.63
N THR A 634 -9.75 2.46 14.87
CA THR A 634 -9.85 1.40 13.87
C THR A 634 -11.22 0.73 13.90
N GLY A 635 -12.26 1.36 14.47
CA GLY A 635 -13.62 0.82 14.47
C GLY A 635 -13.80 -0.48 15.28
N GLY A 636 -12.91 -0.77 16.24
CA GLY A 636 -12.95 -1.97 17.06
C GLY A 636 -12.39 -3.24 16.39
N MET A 637 -11.65 -3.10 15.29
CA MET A 637 -11.11 -4.24 14.52
C MET A 637 -10.13 -5.14 15.28
N TYR A 638 -9.49 -4.62 16.34
CA TYR A 638 -8.38 -5.28 17.03
C TYR A 638 -8.65 -5.44 18.54
N PRO A 639 -9.63 -6.27 18.94
CA PRO A 639 -10.07 -6.38 20.35
C PRO A 639 -8.98 -6.82 21.31
N GLU A 640 -7.97 -7.56 20.86
CA GLU A 640 -6.82 -7.99 21.68
C GLU A 640 -6.00 -6.81 22.22
N LEU A 641 -6.04 -5.64 21.57
CA LEU A 641 -5.44 -4.43 22.14
C LEU A 641 -6.01 -4.11 23.52
N ILE A 642 -7.27 -4.46 23.77
CA ILE A 642 -7.97 -4.25 25.04
C ILE A 642 -8.01 -5.52 25.89
N THR A 643 -8.22 -6.69 25.28
CA THR A 643 -8.46 -7.95 26.01
C THR A 643 -7.18 -8.72 26.37
N ARG A 644 -6.03 -8.39 25.77
CA ARG A 644 -4.72 -9.06 25.97
C ARG A 644 -3.63 -8.07 26.36
N THR A 645 -3.70 -7.59 27.60
CA THR A 645 -2.65 -6.73 28.17
C THR A 645 -1.35 -7.48 28.48
N ASP A 646 -1.39 -8.82 28.47
CA ASP A 646 -0.22 -9.70 28.59
C ASP A 646 0.61 -9.81 27.30
N ILE A 647 0.08 -9.34 26.16
CA ILE A 647 0.82 -9.27 24.90
C ILE A 647 1.25 -7.82 24.64
N GLU A 648 2.56 -7.58 24.66
CA GLU A 648 3.15 -6.23 24.51
C GLU A 648 3.52 -5.87 23.06
N VAL A 649 3.36 -6.81 22.10
CA VAL A 649 3.72 -6.59 20.70
C VAL A 649 2.51 -6.58 19.78
N PHE A 650 2.49 -5.63 18.84
CA PHE A 650 1.46 -5.48 17.82
C PHE A 650 2.10 -5.39 16.43
N LEU A 651 1.55 -6.14 15.47
CA LEU A 651 1.92 -6.07 14.06
C LEU A 651 0.83 -5.29 13.33
N PRO A 652 0.94 -3.94 13.25
CA PRO A 652 -0.07 -3.13 12.60
C PRO A 652 -0.11 -3.43 11.08
N PRO A 653 -1.29 -3.53 10.46
CA PRO A 653 -1.41 -3.69 9.01
C PRO A 653 -1.20 -2.35 8.30
N ILE A 654 0.00 -1.79 8.42
CA ILE A 654 0.42 -0.54 7.77
C ILE A 654 1.59 -0.81 6.82
N GLY A 655 1.86 0.14 5.93
CA GLY A 655 3.06 0.10 5.10
C GLY A 655 4.32 0.11 5.97
N GLY A 656 5.27 -0.79 5.65
CA GLY A 656 6.59 -0.84 6.28
C GLY A 656 7.56 0.22 5.74
N CYS A 657 8.85 -0.10 5.78
CA CYS A 657 9.88 0.73 5.15
C CYS A 657 10.92 -0.11 4.41
N THR A 658 11.59 0.52 3.46
CA THR A 658 12.68 -0.07 2.70
C THR A 658 13.94 0.77 2.90
N ILE A 659 15.03 0.15 3.34
CA ILE A 659 16.33 0.81 3.42
C ILE A 659 17.10 0.49 2.13
N TYR A 660 17.63 1.50 1.46
CA TYR A 660 18.60 1.37 0.38
C TYR A 660 19.96 1.85 0.88
N ILE A 661 20.97 0.99 0.77
CA ILE A 661 22.34 1.24 1.21
C ILE A 661 23.24 1.25 -0.02
N PHE A 662 24.02 2.31 -0.14
CA PHE A 662 25.02 2.54 -1.18
C PHE A 662 26.41 2.47 -0.55
N GLY A 663 27.33 1.72 -1.17
CA GLY A 663 28.63 1.39 -0.58
C GLY A 663 28.58 0.15 0.32
N ASP A 664 29.57 0.02 1.20
CA ASP A 664 29.69 -1.13 2.10
C ASP A 664 28.90 -0.91 3.41
N PRO A 665 27.86 -1.71 3.70
CA PRO A 665 27.09 -1.59 4.95
C PRO A 665 27.92 -1.70 6.23
N ALA A 666 29.09 -2.37 6.18
CA ALA A 666 29.97 -2.50 7.34
C ALA A 666 30.60 -1.15 7.78
N THR A 667 30.60 -0.14 6.91
CA THR A 667 31.12 1.20 7.21
C THR A 667 30.11 2.09 7.94
N ILE A 668 28.81 1.75 7.90
CA ILE A 668 27.73 2.56 8.51
C ILE A 668 27.94 2.84 10.01
N PRO A 669 28.29 1.85 10.87
CA PRO A 669 28.51 2.10 12.29
C PRO A 669 29.87 2.74 12.62
N ASP A 670 30.79 2.86 11.66
CA ASP A 670 32.13 3.43 11.87
C ASP A 670 32.09 4.96 11.72
N GLU A 671 32.13 5.68 12.85
CA GLU A 671 32.09 7.14 12.86
C GLU A 671 33.30 7.82 12.17
N SER A 672 34.38 7.08 11.85
CA SER A 672 35.50 7.61 11.09
C SER A 672 35.24 7.67 9.58
N LYS A 673 34.19 6.99 9.10
CA LYS A 673 33.77 6.98 7.71
C LYS A 673 32.66 8.01 7.46
N PRO A 674 32.61 8.62 6.27
CA PRO A 674 31.55 9.56 5.95
C PRO A 674 30.21 8.84 5.76
N LEU A 675 29.15 9.37 6.36
CA LEU A 675 27.79 8.83 6.24
C LEU A 675 26.80 9.91 5.78
N THR A 676 26.13 9.64 4.66
CA THR A 676 25.02 10.46 4.16
C THR A 676 23.71 9.71 4.34
N VAL A 677 22.71 10.39 4.93
CA VAL A 677 21.40 9.80 5.20
C VAL A 677 20.28 10.67 4.68
N ARG A 678 19.29 10.04 4.06
CA ARG A 678 17.97 10.63 3.84
C ARG A 678 16.88 9.70 4.34
N VAL A 679 15.91 10.26 5.06
CA VAL A 679 14.67 9.56 5.37
C VAL A 679 13.54 10.17 4.56
N HIS A 680 12.95 9.38 3.70
CA HIS A 680 11.93 9.75 2.73
C HIS A 680 10.58 9.15 3.14
N ASP A 681 9.52 9.94 3.03
CA ASP A 681 8.15 9.43 3.19
C ASP A 681 7.51 9.39 1.80
N GLU A 682 6.93 8.25 1.48
CA GLU A 682 6.31 7.95 0.18
C GLU A 682 5.35 9.03 -0.30
N CYS A 683 5.49 9.33 -1.59
CA CYS A 683 4.56 10.13 -2.37
C CYS A 683 4.47 9.51 -3.76
N ASN A 684 3.70 8.42 -3.92
CA ASN A 684 3.59 7.61 -5.14
C ASN A 684 3.39 8.45 -6.41
N GLY A 685 2.48 9.43 -6.37
CA GLY A 685 2.23 10.33 -7.50
C GLY A 685 3.44 11.18 -7.93
N SER A 686 4.39 11.47 -7.02
CA SER A 686 5.66 12.13 -7.35
C SER A 686 6.75 11.09 -7.58
N ASP A 687 6.95 10.17 -6.65
CA ASP A 687 8.07 9.23 -6.66
C ASP A 687 8.04 8.27 -7.85
N VAL A 688 6.86 7.84 -8.35
CA VAL A 688 6.74 6.98 -9.54
C VAL A 688 6.51 7.78 -10.83
N PHE A 689 5.64 8.80 -10.76
CA PHE A 689 5.12 9.50 -11.94
C PHE A 689 5.61 10.94 -12.10
N GLY A 690 6.42 11.46 -11.18
CA GLY A 690 7.03 12.79 -11.29
C GLY A 690 6.05 13.95 -11.20
N SER A 691 4.99 13.85 -10.40
CA SER A 691 4.10 15.00 -10.17
C SER A 691 4.86 16.22 -9.67
N ASP A 692 4.64 17.35 -10.33
CA ASP A 692 5.34 18.63 -10.22
C ASP A 692 4.73 19.60 -9.18
N ILE A 693 3.70 19.18 -8.43
CA ILE A 693 3.09 19.96 -7.32
C ILE A 693 3.87 19.88 -6.00
N CYS A 694 4.89 19.02 -5.92
CA CYS A 694 5.66 18.80 -4.70
C CYS A 694 7.11 18.43 -5.04
N THR A 695 7.99 18.57 -4.05
CA THR A 695 9.43 18.28 -4.23
C THR A 695 9.84 16.86 -3.82
N CYS A 696 8.90 15.92 -3.68
CA CYS A 696 9.19 14.57 -3.19
C CYS A 696 10.21 13.84 -4.07
N ARG A 697 9.93 13.66 -5.36
CA ARG A 697 10.82 12.97 -6.32
C ARG A 697 12.17 13.69 -6.49
N PRO A 698 12.23 15.00 -6.80
CA PRO A 698 13.51 15.69 -6.97
C PRO A 698 14.41 15.59 -5.74
N TYR A 699 13.82 15.67 -4.54
CA TYR A 699 14.59 15.63 -3.31
C TYR A 699 15.02 14.20 -2.91
N LEU A 700 14.23 13.17 -3.29
CA LEU A 700 14.65 11.77 -3.18
C LEU A 700 15.91 11.51 -4.02
N PHE A 701 15.89 11.91 -5.30
CA PHE A 701 17.01 11.67 -6.20
C PHE A 701 18.25 12.51 -5.87
N HIS A 702 18.08 13.76 -5.40
CA HIS A 702 19.19 14.50 -4.83
C HIS A 702 19.81 13.76 -3.63
N GLY A 703 18.99 13.17 -2.76
CA GLY A 703 19.48 12.34 -1.67
C GLY A 703 20.24 11.09 -2.14
N ILE A 704 19.78 10.43 -3.20
CA ILE A 704 20.45 9.26 -3.78
C ILE A 704 21.79 9.67 -4.40
N GLU A 705 21.85 10.79 -5.12
CA GLU A 705 23.09 11.32 -5.69
C GLU A 705 24.15 11.60 -4.62
N GLU A 706 23.77 12.28 -3.53
CA GLU A 706 24.64 12.54 -2.39
C GLU A 706 25.09 11.25 -1.67
N CYS A 707 24.18 10.27 -1.57
CA CYS A 707 24.49 8.94 -1.03
C CYS A 707 25.52 8.19 -1.89
N VAL A 708 25.35 8.22 -3.21
CA VAL A 708 26.31 7.62 -4.15
C VAL A 708 27.66 8.31 -3.99
N LEU A 709 27.74 9.65 -4.05
CA LEU A 709 28.99 10.40 -3.86
C LEU A 709 29.73 10.01 -2.58
N THR A 710 29.00 9.86 -1.48
CA THR A 710 29.58 9.47 -0.18
C THR A 710 30.13 8.04 -0.20
N ALA A 711 29.40 7.12 -0.84
CA ALA A 711 29.86 5.75 -1.03
C ALA A 711 31.16 5.70 -1.88
N GLN A 712 31.27 6.54 -2.92
CA GLN A 712 32.48 6.62 -3.75
C GLN A 712 33.71 7.14 -3.00
N GLN A 713 33.51 7.86 -1.89
CA GLN A 713 34.58 8.34 -1.00
C GLN A 713 35.00 7.29 0.04
N GLY A 714 34.46 6.06 -0.03
CA GLY A 714 34.78 4.97 0.88
C GLY A 714 33.96 4.98 2.18
N GLY A 715 32.85 5.73 2.21
CA GLY A 715 31.83 5.67 3.26
C GLY A 715 30.56 4.94 2.80
N ALA A 716 29.41 5.37 3.32
CA ALA A 716 28.11 4.83 2.96
C ALA A 716 27.04 5.90 2.76
N GLY A 717 26.09 5.61 1.88
CA GLY A 717 24.86 6.36 1.71
C GLY A 717 23.65 5.52 2.13
N VAL A 718 22.69 6.11 2.84
CA VAL A 718 21.48 5.42 3.31
C VAL A 718 20.23 6.21 2.97
N ILE A 719 19.29 5.56 2.28
CA ILE A 719 17.93 6.07 2.06
C ILE A 719 16.96 5.16 2.82
N VAL A 720 16.23 5.71 3.80
CA VAL A 720 15.10 5.02 4.44
C VAL A 720 13.82 5.50 3.76
N TYR A 721 13.13 4.62 3.05
CA TYR A 721 11.88 4.91 2.34
C TYR A 721 10.68 4.38 3.13
N ASN A 722 9.92 5.26 3.79
CA ASN A 722 8.75 4.91 4.58
C ASN A 722 7.48 4.93 3.72
N ARG A 723 6.65 3.88 3.79
CA ARG A 723 5.37 3.80 3.07
C ARG A 723 4.25 4.55 3.81
N LYS A 724 4.40 5.88 3.89
CA LYS A 724 3.55 6.83 4.63
C LYS A 724 2.93 7.89 3.69
N GLU A 725 2.20 7.44 2.69
CA GLU A 725 1.59 8.29 1.65
C GLU A 725 0.75 9.44 2.23
N GLY A 726 0.85 10.61 1.59
CA GLY A 726 0.01 11.77 1.87
C GLY A 726 0.17 12.29 3.30
N ARG A 727 1.37 12.24 3.89
CA ARG A 727 1.59 12.51 5.32
C ARG A 727 0.82 11.58 6.23
N ALA A 728 0.76 10.32 5.85
CA ALA A 728 -0.04 9.28 6.48
C ALA A 728 -1.56 9.54 6.48
N LEU A 729 -2.08 10.41 5.60
CA LEU A 729 -3.52 10.66 5.41
C LEU A 729 -4.16 9.75 4.35
N GLY A 730 -3.36 9.09 3.52
CA GLY A 730 -3.83 8.36 2.33
C GLY A 730 -4.08 9.25 1.10
N GLU A 731 -4.19 8.63 -0.07
CA GLU A 731 -4.29 9.33 -1.36
C GLU A 731 -5.62 10.06 -1.57
N VAL A 732 -6.75 9.51 -1.08
CA VAL A 732 -8.07 10.14 -1.23
C VAL A 732 -8.09 11.49 -0.51
N THR A 733 -7.69 11.53 0.76
CA THR A 733 -7.56 12.76 1.54
C THR A 733 -6.59 13.74 0.90
N LYS A 734 -5.43 13.27 0.43
CA LYS A 734 -4.45 14.09 -0.29
C LYS A 734 -5.06 14.78 -1.52
N PHE A 735 -5.84 14.06 -2.32
CA PHE A 735 -6.44 14.63 -3.53
C PHE A 735 -7.57 15.62 -3.21
N MET A 736 -8.35 15.36 -2.14
CA MET A 736 -9.31 16.33 -1.62
C MET A 736 -8.63 17.63 -1.20
N VAL A 737 -7.51 17.54 -0.46
CA VAL A 737 -6.71 18.71 -0.05
C VAL A 737 -6.21 19.49 -1.26
N TYR A 738 -5.73 18.81 -2.31
CA TYR A 738 -5.31 19.47 -3.55
C TYR A 738 -6.46 20.21 -4.24
N ASN A 739 -7.65 19.61 -4.29
CA ASN A 739 -8.82 20.26 -4.87
C ASN A 739 -9.21 21.50 -4.07
N ALA A 740 -9.32 21.39 -2.74
CA ALA A 740 -9.69 22.51 -1.87
C ALA A 740 -8.68 23.66 -1.97
N ARG A 741 -7.38 23.34 -2.04
CA ARG A 741 -6.31 24.32 -2.24
C ARG A 741 -6.41 25.04 -3.59
N LYS A 742 -6.62 24.31 -4.69
CA LYS A 742 -6.68 24.90 -6.03
C LYS A 742 -7.95 25.71 -6.29
N ARG A 743 -9.05 25.38 -5.60
CA ARG A 743 -10.39 25.93 -5.88
C ARG A 743 -10.87 26.98 -4.89
N GLN A 744 -10.13 27.23 -3.82
CA GLN A 744 -10.42 28.36 -2.94
C GLN A 744 -10.24 29.70 -3.65
N VAL A 745 -10.86 30.74 -3.09
CA VAL A 745 -10.64 32.13 -3.53
C VAL A 745 -9.15 32.47 -3.43
N GLY A 746 -8.58 33.00 -4.51
CA GLY A 746 -7.14 33.30 -4.60
C GLY A 746 -6.26 32.14 -5.10
N GLY A 747 -6.82 30.94 -5.30
CA GLY A 747 -6.10 29.79 -5.85
C GLY A 747 -5.18 29.08 -4.84
N ASP A 748 -4.26 28.27 -5.35
CA ASP A 748 -3.33 27.48 -4.53
C ASP A 748 -2.17 28.36 -4.03
N THR A 749 -2.39 29.06 -2.91
CA THR A 749 -1.39 29.95 -2.31
C THR A 749 -0.61 29.28 -1.19
N ALA A 750 0.67 29.66 -1.02
CA ALA A 750 1.50 29.13 0.07
C ALA A 750 0.92 29.46 1.46
N GLN A 751 0.22 30.59 1.57
CA GLN A 751 -0.41 31.06 2.81
C GLN A 751 -1.46 30.06 3.35
N GLN A 752 -2.23 29.43 2.45
CA GLN A 752 -3.35 28.55 2.81
C GLN A 752 -2.97 27.06 2.82
N TYR A 753 -1.70 26.74 2.55
CA TYR A 753 -1.24 25.38 2.33
C TYR A 753 -1.58 24.44 3.51
N PHE A 754 -1.23 24.82 4.73
CA PHE A 754 -1.47 23.98 5.91
C PHE A 754 -2.91 24.07 6.42
N ALA A 755 -3.51 25.26 6.36
CA ALA A 755 -4.89 25.50 6.81
C ALA A 755 -5.89 24.58 6.10
N ARG A 756 -5.73 24.34 4.79
CA ARG A 756 -6.59 23.41 4.03
C ARG A 756 -6.37 21.94 4.36
N THR A 757 -5.15 21.58 4.76
CA THR A 757 -4.88 20.21 5.23
C THR A 757 -5.58 20.00 6.57
N GLU A 758 -5.43 20.95 7.49
CA GLU A 758 -6.04 20.93 8.81
C GLU A 758 -7.57 20.96 8.76
N SER A 759 -8.18 21.74 7.86
CA SER A 759 -9.63 21.79 7.72
C SER A 759 -10.25 20.46 7.26
N ILE A 760 -9.53 19.65 6.49
CA ILE A 760 -10.01 18.35 5.99
C ILE A 760 -9.60 17.20 6.92
N ALA A 761 -8.36 17.18 7.37
CA ALA A 761 -7.79 16.06 8.12
C ALA A 761 -7.84 16.24 9.65
N GLY A 762 -8.08 17.46 10.13
CA GLY A 762 -8.01 17.84 11.54
C GLY A 762 -6.60 18.18 12.00
N VAL A 763 -5.57 17.79 11.25
CA VAL A 763 -4.16 18.10 11.52
C VAL A 763 -3.40 18.44 10.25
N GLN A 764 -2.27 19.11 10.43
CA GLN A 764 -1.35 19.47 9.35
C GLN A 764 -0.46 18.29 8.92
N ASP A 765 -0.22 17.33 9.81
CA ASP A 765 0.64 16.17 9.61
C ASP A 765 0.22 15.02 10.53
N MET A 766 -0.04 13.82 9.98
CA MET A 766 -0.32 12.60 10.76
C MET A 766 0.90 11.67 10.87
N ARG A 767 2.07 12.07 10.34
CA ARG A 767 3.27 11.25 10.44
C ARG A 767 3.86 11.34 11.85
N PHE A 768 4.23 10.18 12.36
CA PHE A 768 5.10 10.07 13.53
C PHE A 768 6.53 9.91 13.09
N GLN A 769 7.26 11.01 13.13
CA GLN A 769 8.69 11.03 12.83
C GLN A 769 9.50 10.43 13.98
N GLU A 770 8.95 10.33 15.19
CA GLU A 770 9.59 9.73 16.37
C GLU A 770 9.87 8.22 16.20
N LEU A 771 9.21 7.55 15.26
CA LEU A 771 9.51 6.17 14.89
C LEU A 771 10.57 6.06 13.81
N MET A 772 10.85 7.13 13.08
CA MET A 772 11.83 7.16 11.99
C MET A 772 13.26 6.79 12.38
N PRO A 773 13.74 6.99 13.63
CA PRO A 773 15.12 6.65 13.97
C PRO A 773 15.34 5.15 14.13
N ASP A 774 14.28 4.34 14.26
CA ASP A 774 14.41 2.90 14.54
C ASP A 774 15.19 2.15 13.46
N PRO A 775 14.91 2.32 12.15
CA PRO A 775 15.77 1.79 11.09
C PRO A 775 17.23 2.28 11.16
N LEU A 776 17.47 3.52 11.62
CA LEU A 776 18.83 4.07 11.72
C LEU A 776 19.60 3.43 12.89
N HIS A 777 18.95 3.29 14.05
CA HIS A 777 19.47 2.55 15.20
C HIS A 777 19.71 1.08 14.88
N TRP A 778 18.85 0.49 14.05
CA TRP A 778 19.01 -0.89 13.57
C TRP A 778 20.27 -1.07 12.73
N LEU A 779 20.65 -0.07 11.93
CA LEU A 779 21.92 -0.03 11.18
C LEU A 779 23.15 0.31 12.07
N GLY A 780 22.95 0.60 13.35
CA GLY A 780 24.02 1.00 14.27
C GLY A 780 24.48 2.45 14.12
N ILE A 781 23.68 3.32 13.50
CA ILE A 781 24.03 4.74 13.27
C ILE A 781 24.00 5.52 14.59
N THR A 782 25.11 6.18 14.91
CA THR A 782 25.23 7.12 16.06
C THR A 782 25.58 8.54 15.64
N LYS A 783 26.10 8.72 14.41
CA LYS A 783 26.48 10.00 13.81
C LYS A 783 26.15 9.99 12.32
N ILE A 784 25.57 11.07 11.81
CA ILE A 784 25.31 11.33 10.39
C ILE A 784 26.10 12.57 9.99
N ASP A 785 26.97 12.44 8.99
CA ASP A 785 27.76 13.57 8.50
C ASP A 785 26.90 14.52 7.66
N ARG A 786 26.13 13.96 6.71
CA ARG A 786 25.21 14.75 5.86
C ARG A 786 23.79 14.23 5.94
N PHE A 787 22.88 15.01 6.51
CA PHE A 787 21.47 14.70 6.59
C PHE A 787 20.67 15.48 5.54
N ILE A 788 20.16 14.79 4.53
CA ILE A 788 19.49 15.41 3.39
C ILE A 788 18.02 15.69 3.73
N SER A 789 17.76 16.77 4.50
CA SER A 789 16.40 17.16 4.91
C SER A 789 16.25 18.61 5.38
N MET A 790 15.22 19.29 4.85
CA MET A 790 14.71 20.56 5.37
C MET A 790 13.76 20.39 6.57
N SER A 791 13.28 19.18 6.87
CA SER A 791 12.23 18.97 7.88
C SER A 791 12.80 19.00 9.30
N ASN A 792 12.34 19.94 10.12
CA ASN A 792 12.70 19.97 11.54
C ASN A 792 12.14 18.77 12.28
N MET A 793 10.88 18.38 12.02
CA MET A 793 10.31 17.17 12.61
C MET A 793 11.18 15.92 12.41
N LYS A 794 11.86 15.83 11.25
CA LYS A 794 12.81 14.73 10.98
C LYS A 794 14.13 14.90 11.72
N TYR A 795 14.69 16.11 11.68
CA TYR A 795 15.93 16.43 12.38
C TYR A 795 15.80 16.24 13.90
N ASP A 796 14.74 16.78 14.49
CA ASP A 796 14.46 16.70 15.92
C ASP A 796 14.28 15.23 16.34
N ALA A 797 13.46 14.46 15.62
CA ALA A 797 13.28 13.04 15.92
C ALA A 797 14.59 12.24 15.88
N VAL A 798 15.47 12.51 14.92
CA VAL A 798 16.78 11.83 14.82
C VAL A 798 17.71 12.26 15.95
N THR A 799 17.84 13.55 16.21
CA THR A 799 18.75 14.08 17.22
C THR A 799 18.32 13.77 18.65
N GLU A 800 17.03 13.91 18.96
CA GLU A 800 16.44 13.52 20.25
C GLU A 800 16.57 12.01 20.52
N SER A 801 16.61 11.19 19.46
CA SER A 801 16.89 9.76 19.59
C SER A 801 18.36 9.43 19.90
N GLY A 802 19.23 10.45 20.02
CA GLY A 802 20.65 10.32 20.36
C GLY A 802 21.61 10.18 19.17
N ILE A 803 21.15 10.40 17.94
CA ILE A 803 22.00 10.38 16.74
C ILE A 803 22.48 11.81 16.45
N ARG A 804 23.81 12.01 16.40
CA ARG A 804 24.38 13.34 16.09
C ARG A 804 24.28 13.63 14.59
N ILE A 805 23.87 14.83 14.21
CA ILE A 805 23.88 15.30 12.81
C ILE A 805 24.91 16.42 12.69
N VAL A 806 25.88 16.28 11.78
CA VAL A 806 26.93 17.28 11.54
C VAL A 806 26.43 18.39 10.61
N GLU A 807 25.83 18.01 9.47
CA GLU A 807 25.34 18.94 8.46
C GLU A 807 23.91 18.58 8.02
N ARG A 808 23.07 19.59 7.81
CA ARG A 808 21.77 19.47 7.15
C ARG A 808 21.86 20.03 5.73
N VAL A 809 21.41 19.27 4.74
CA VAL A 809 21.46 19.64 3.32
C VAL A 809 20.03 19.85 2.80
N ASP A 810 19.75 21.05 2.29
CA ASP A 810 18.47 21.39 1.66
C ASP A 810 18.40 20.93 0.19
N ILE A 811 17.24 21.03 -0.43
CA ILE A 811 17.11 20.75 -1.86
C ILE A 811 17.71 21.93 -2.67
N PRO A 812 18.53 21.68 -3.71
CA PRO A 812 18.96 22.72 -4.65
C PRO A 812 17.78 23.46 -5.30
N GLU A 813 17.93 24.76 -5.56
CA GLU A 813 16.86 25.63 -6.06
C GLU A 813 16.41 25.21 -7.47
N GLU A 814 17.37 24.84 -8.31
CA GLU A 814 17.18 24.37 -9.68
C GLU A 814 16.40 23.04 -9.78
N LEU A 815 16.29 22.29 -8.68
CA LEU A 815 15.53 21.05 -8.60
C LEU A 815 14.10 21.25 -8.09
N ILE A 816 13.69 22.47 -7.74
CA ILE A 816 12.33 22.77 -7.27
C ILE A 816 11.43 23.02 -8.49
N PRO A 817 10.40 22.18 -8.74
CA PRO A 817 9.43 22.47 -9.78
C PRO A 817 8.70 23.78 -9.49
N CYS A 818 8.36 24.56 -10.53
CA CYS A 818 7.71 25.86 -10.39
C CYS A 818 6.49 25.83 -9.46
N ASP A 819 5.64 24.82 -9.61
CA ASP A 819 4.42 24.65 -8.81
C ASP A 819 4.70 24.24 -7.35
N ALA A 820 5.85 23.62 -7.09
CA ALA A 820 6.25 23.18 -5.77
C ALA A 820 6.77 24.33 -4.89
N HIS A 821 6.98 25.54 -5.43
CA HIS A 821 7.29 26.72 -4.61
C HIS A 821 6.18 27.02 -3.59
N VAL A 822 4.91 26.74 -3.93
CA VAL A 822 3.80 26.84 -2.99
C VAL A 822 4.06 26.00 -1.73
N GLU A 823 4.56 24.77 -1.91
CA GLU A 823 4.92 23.88 -0.81
C GLU A 823 6.18 24.36 -0.07
N ILE A 824 7.24 24.72 -0.81
CA ILE A 824 8.52 25.10 -0.21
C ILE A 824 8.39 26.38 0.62
N ASP A 825 7.77 27.41 0.06
CA ASP A 825 7.59 28.69 0.76
C ASP A 825 6.70 28.53 2.00
N ALA A 826 5.64 27.73 1.90
CA ALA A 826 4.78 27.42 3.05
C ALA A 826 5.56 26.69 4.16
N LYS A 827 6.38 25.70 3.80
CA LYS A 827 7.20 24.95 4.76
C LYS A 827 8.26 25.82 5.42
N VAL A 828 8.99 26.62 4.64
CA VAL A 828 10.01 27.54 5.15
C VAL A 828 9.36 28.55 6.10
N PHE A 829 8.20 29.11 5.76
CA PHE A 829 7.44 29.98 6.65
C PHE A 829 7.00 29.28 7.94
N ALA A 830 6.58 28.01 7.86
CA ALA A 830 6.25 27.19 9.01
C ALA A 830 7.48 26.74 9.84
N GLY A 831 8.67 27.26 9.52
CA GLY A 831 9.89 27.07 10.30
C GLY A 831 10.82 25.97 9.81
N TYR A 832 10.53 25.32 8.67
CA TYR A 832 11.45 24.32 8.09
C TYR A 832 12.83 24.95 7.82
N PHE A 833 13.89 24.14 7.97
CA PHE A 833 15.26 24.59 7.73
C PHE A 833 15.39 25.17 6.32
N PRO A 834 15.69 26.47 6.20
CA PRO A 834 15.67 27.13 4.90
C PRO A 834 16.94 26.90 4.09
N GLY A 835 18.02 26.38 4.71
CA GLY A 835 19.34 26.35 4.08
C GLY A 835 19.76 27.76 3.67
N ALA A 836 20.06 27.95 2.39
CA ALA A 836 20.40 29.25 1.82
C ALA A 836 19.17 30.12 1.44
N LYS A 837 17.94 29.59 1.56
CA LYS A 837 16.71 30.27 1.12
C LYS A 837 16.32 31.38 2.09
N LYS A 838 15.75 32.48 1.58
CA LYS A 838 15.24 33.59 2.40
C LYS A 838 13.78 33.31 2.83
N PRO A 839 13.47 33.25 4.13
CA PRO A 839 12.09 33.12 4.59
C PRO A 839 11.23 34.31 4.14
N LYS A 840 10.03 34.01 3.63
CA LYS A 840 9.04 35.02 3.23
C LYS A 840 8.19 35.45 4.42
N THR A 841 7.67 36.67 4.40
CA THR A 841 6.64 37.14 5.33
C THR A 841 5.26 36.57 4.97
N TYR A 842 4.31 36.63 5.90
CA TYR A 842 2.95 36.10 5.68
C TYR A 842 2.24 36.74 4.47
N ASP A 843 2.45 38.04 4.25
CA ASP A 843 1.87 38.77 3.11
C ASP A 843 2.58 38.40 1.78
N GLU A 844 3.87 38.10 1.83
CA GLU A 844 4.62 37.63 0.65
C GLU A 844 4.20 36.23 0.20
N LEU A 845 3.69 35.39 1.12
CA LEU A 845 3.18 34.06 0.76
C LEU A 845 1.97 34.11 -0.18
N GLN A 846 1.16 35.16 -0.12
CA GLN A 846 0.01 35.33 -1.04
C GLN A 846 0.43 35.48 -2.50
N LYS A 847 1.66 35.93 -2.74
CA LYS A 847 2.23 36.09 -4.09
C LYS A 847 2.77 34.78 -4.65
N THR A 848 2.93 33.76 -3.80
CA THR A 848 3.36 32.42 -4.22
C THR A 848 2.12 31.61 -4.54
N ILE A 849 1.79 31.57 -5.83
CA ILE A 849 0.56 30.97 -6.34
C ILE A 849 0.94 29.85 -7.30
N GLY A 850 0.39 28.66 -7.10
CA GLY A 850 0.53 27.54 -8.02
C GLY A 850 -0.31 27.71 -9.27
N ARG A 851 -0.17 26.81 -10.25
CA ARG A 851 -1.02 26.86 -11.46
C ARG A 851 -2.51 26.85 -11.16
N GLY A 852 -3.28 27.47 -12.06
CA GLY A 852 -4.74 27.44 -12.05
C GLY A 852 -5.33 26.06 -12.38
N LEU A 853 -6.65 26.00 -12.51
CA LEU A 853 -7.40 24.75 -12.77
C LEU A 853 -7.32 24.24 -14.21
N GLN A 854 -6.75 25.04 -15.13
CA GLN A 854 -6.67 24.74 -16.56
C GLN A 854 -5.74 23.56 -16.84
#